data_AF-A0A9P7BA67-F1
#
_entry.id   AF-A0A9P7BA67-F1
#
_cell.length_a   1.000
_cell.length_b   1.000
_cell.length_c   1.000
_cell.angle_alpha   90.00
_cell.angle_beta   90.00
_cell.angle_gamma   90.00
#
_symmetry.space_group_name_H-M   'P 1'
#
loop_
_entity.id
_entity.type
_entity.pdbx_description
1 polymer ?
#
loop_
_entity_poly.entity_id
_entity_poly.type
_entity_poly.pdbx_seq_one_letter_code
_entity_poly.pdbx_strand_id
1 'polypeptide(L)'
;MFKQLSQLSKNLSDELQKGLSDESFMNDTNNNSNSKLDETVFADGTKFIDLPKDIQGKLRKFDKYESKYPLLLNAYKNEKIKNGKFDSIKKILTENTPISDVNDIDETLPAFFQDLNSRTSILNNEIKRLNKINDENETLKKELEDVKSKLQNNEETNKNDKDTSNNDDDRNSQLKENESKYQDEINTLKETISKYENEIITLKGTVSNNEKEISTLKDNLSECKSGINKRDEKIESINKILSETKTKSDNLEKQLNDQNEKFTNTSTETEKTITNLKKDIAEKDEQFKSSQKNIKNNEETIETLQKDIKAKNETIQSLSLKSSGSTTTPVETEITSTTSTPPANNNNSKKNKKKNKKRKQQQKAESIPADKVIEPEQNDSEELKELQTKYEQLGKEFETLNKAHADCEVWADKFNTLQETHSSCEKWEEKFKSLEGIHAKCEDWESKYNTLKEESNKAASDASLEDLQNKYDEVDAELVVAKKSLKQKDTEIEEVKDMLRDVGNELVEAKDQIKETSKAQKLDEDSKKQIEMLKRTNELSEKKIKDIDTERTILKRNISDLTKEKEELSVKFKKLQNENTNMMNDLKEYKTIKSAVTQKEKTILYLENQVKEYSEKQNAWKKKLADIETENSQLNNRILLLKKENNSLNSNISKNSTAYESYVKENGKLTERLSILQEKYNALEDLKSNSSDQVDSIKRQCEELNLKLKESSKKIRSLEEEINDYSNIIQDKTRESETMRRLLNDALNDTSNKGNDYETKIQSVLEEKNNLQKQLSLQSSKQNVELQNLTSTNNQLNIDINNLRLKEKTLNAEIEELKKSNTSYKLKDEIDNETTEDFNKIKKNLKDLLSKSDSKIHDLQINNDELMSINNDLNKKLERLTKNYRILSNQLNTLKENSVTTRQDRSSSVSSQLSNGNSISTTSLNISEPGPRSSSSSKDVSTLRESNSTDSMTGAQSQNEKLAYVKNVLLGFLEHKEQRNQLLPVISMLLQLDSNDEKRLVMALR
;
A
#
# COMPACT_ATOMS: atom_id res chain seq x y z
N MET A 1 35.04 -89.01 8.23
CA MET A 1 35.59 -87.64 8.33
C MET A 1 37.12 -87.61 8.36
N PHE A 2 37.83 -87.83 9.49
CA PHE A 2 39.30 -87.62 9.55
C PHE A 2 40.14 -88.33 8.45
N LYS A 3 39.81 -89.58 8.06
CA LYS A 3 40.48 -90.25 6.92
C LYS A 3 40.27 -89.52 5.58
N GLN A 4 39.08 -88.97 5.34
CA GLN A 4 38.77 -88.22 4.10
C GLN A 4 39.50 -86.88 4.07
N LEU A 5 39.60 -86.18 5.21
CA LEU A 5 40.43 -84.98 5.35
C LEU A 5 41.92 -85.27 5.13
N SER A 6 42.43 -86.39 5.65
CA SER A 6 43.81 -86.84 5.44
C SER A 6 44.10 -87.25 3.98
N GLN A 7 43.11 -87.81 3.27
CA GLN A 7 43.21 -88.05 1.82
C GLN A 7 43.15 -86.75 1.02
N LEU A 8 42.32 -85.78 1.44
CA LEU A 8 42.26 -84.46 0.81
C LEU A 8 43.58 -83.69 0.98
N SER A 9 44.17 -83.68 2.17
CA SER A 9 45.46 -83.03 2.43
C SER A 9 46.60 -83.72 1.69
N LYS A 10 46.54 -85.05 1.53
CA LYS A 10 47.56 -85.79 0.77
C LYS A 10 47.44 -85.51 -0.73
N ASN A 11 46.23 -85.53 -1.29
CA ASN A 11 46.01 -85.16 -2.70
C ASN A 11 46.45 -83.71 -2.99
N LEU A 12 46.14 -82.74 -2.11
CA LEU A 12 46.64 -81.36 -2.27
C LEU A 12 48.17 -81.29 -2.22
N SER A 13 48.81 -82.06 -1.33
CA SER A 13 50.27 -82.10 -1.22
C SER A 13 50.92 -82.73 -2.46
N ASP A 14 50.34 -83.81 -2.98
CA ASP A 14 50.80 -84.49 -4.18
C ASP A 14 50.59 -83.60 -5.44
N GLU A 15 49.50 -82.83 -5.52
CA GLU A 15 49.29 -81.84 -6.60
C GLU A 15 50.23 -80.64 -6.51
N LEU A 16 50.48 -80.09 -5.31
CA LEU A 16 51.47 -79.02 -5.11
C LEU A 16 52.88 -79.49 -5.47
N GLN A 17 53.27 -80.69 -5.05
CA GLN A 17 54.59 -81.24 -5.33
C GLN A 17 54.75 -81.62 -6.82
N LYS A 18 53.67 -82.00 -7.49
CA LYS A 18 53.65 -82.18 -8.95
C LYS A 18 53.76 -80.85 -9.70
N GLY A 19 53.05 -79.80 -9.25
CA GLY A 19 53.15 -78.45 -9.81
C GLY A 19 54.55 -77.82 -9.65
N LEU A 20 55.28 -78.18 -8.59
CA LEU A 20 56.69 -77.81 -8.39
C LEU A 20 57.70 -78.68 -9.18
N SER A 21 57.28 -79.79 -9.77
CA SER A 21 58.18 -80.69 -10.52
C SER A 21 58.38 -80.26 -11.98
N ASP A 22 57.36 -79.66 -12.61
CA ASP A 22 57.40 -79.27 -14.03
C ASP A 22 58.25 -78.01 -14.32
N GLU A 23 58.73 -77.28 -13.30
CA GLU A 23 59.63 -76.12 -13.47
C GLU A 23 61.13 -76.53 -13.56
N SER A 24 61.44 -77.84 -13.46
CA SER A 24 62.80 -78.36 -13.30
C SER A 24 63.54 -78.76 -14.60
N PHE A 25 63.24 -78.12 -15.74
CA PHE A 25 63.93 -78.37 -17.03
C PHE A 25 64.82 -77.21 -17.52
N MET A 26 65.36 -76.41 -16.59
CA MET A 26 66.29 -75.30 -16.87
C MET A 26 67.54 -75.33 -15.98
N ASN A 27 68.20 -76.48 -15.89
CA ASN A 27 69.61 -76.58 -15.48
C ASN A 27 70.24 -77.92 -15.91
N ASP A 28 70.91 -77.92 -17.06
CA ASP A 28 72.19 -78.63 -17.20
C ASP A 28 72.94 -78.12 -18.43
N THR A 29 74.13 -77.55 -18.23
CA THR A 29 75.00 -77.04 -19.29
C THR A 29 76.45 -77.05 -18.80
N ASN A 30 77.11 -78.21 -18.86
CA ASN A 30 78.56 -78.30 -18.92
C ASN A 30 79.04 -79.71 -19.31
N ASN A 31 80.06 -79.76 -20.20
CA ASN A 31 81.14 -80.76 -20.27
C ASN A 31 80.76 -82.28 -20.40
N ASN A 32 81.25 -83.05 -21.38
CA ASN A 32 82.39 -82.84 -22.30
C ASN A 32 82.39 -83.91 -23.45
N SER A 33 83.39 -83.82 -24.34
CA SER A 33 83.94 -84.88 -25.20
C SER A 33 83.08 -85.49 -26.33
N ASN A 34 83.33 -85.00 -27.54
CA ASN A 34 83.57 -85.74 -28.79
C ASN A 34 82.72 -87.00 -29.10
N SER A 35 81.90 -86.93 -30.16
CA SER A 35 82.32 -87.46 -31.48
C SER A 35 81.28 -87.21 -32.59
N LYS A 36 81.75 -87.30 -33.84
CA LYS A 36 81.02 -87.44 -35.13
C LYS A 36 79.82 -86.53 -35.43
N LEU A 37 80.04 -85.73 -36.48
CA LEU A 37 79.14 -85.52 -37.62
C LEU A 37 77.87 -86.38 -37.66
N ASP A 38 76.72 -85.72 -37.81
CA ASP A 38 75.75 -86.11 -38.86
C ASP A 38 74.99 -84.87 -39.38
N GLU A 39 74.27 -85.00 -40.50
CA GLU A 39 73.84 -83.87 -41.34
C GLU A 39 72.45 -83.27 -40.99
N THR A 40 72.33 -81.94 -41.04
CA THR A 40 71.04 -81.24 -41.14
C THR A 40 70.95 -80.43 -42.43
N VAL A 41 70.36 -81.04 -43.46
CA VAL A 41 70.13 -80.42 -44.77
C VAL A 41 68.85 -79.58 -44.74
N PHE A 42 68.93 -78.30 -45.11
CA PHE A 42 67.77 -77.54 -45.59
C PHE A 42 67.65 -77.68 -47.11
N ALA A 43 66.43 -77.49 -47.64
CA ALA A 43 66.01 -77.97 -48.96
C ALA A 43 66.69 -77.33 -50.21
N ASP A 44 67.70 -76.47 -50.02
CA ASP A 44 68.60 -76.01 -51.08
C ASP A 44 70.04 -76.01 -50.55
N GLY A 45 70.89 -76.85 -51.16
CA GLY A 45 72.10 -77.39 -50.52
C GLY A 45 73.32 -76.46 -50.46
N THR A 46 73.26 -75.38 -49.69
CA THR A 46 74.40 -74.47 -49.45
C THR A 46 74.91 -74.52 -48.00
N LYS A 47 76.23 -74.52 -47.81
CA LYS A 47 76.87 -74.62 -46.49
C LYS A 47 77.16 -73.22 -45.93
N PHE A 48 76.95 -73.04 -44.62
CA PHE A 48 77.03 -71.76 -43.90
C PHE A 48 78.40 -71.03 -43.91
N ILE A 49 79.41 -71.60 -44.57
CA ILE A 49 80.82 -71.21 -44.49
C ILE A 49 81.13 -70.02 -45.41
N ASP A 50 80.46 -69.90 -46.56
CA ASP A 50 80.77 -68.91 -47.60
C ASP A 50 80.09 -67.54 -47.42
N LEU A 51 79.27 -67.37 -46.37
CA LEU A 51 78.57 -66.11 -46.10
C LEU A 51 79.47 -65.08 -45.38
N PRO A 52 79.49 -63.79 -45.80
CA PRO A 52 80.27 -62.74 -45.15
C PRO A 52 80.06 -62.64 -43.63
N LYS A 53 81.13 -62.31 -42.90
CA LYS A 53 81.16 -62.27 -41.42
C LYS A 53 80.08 -61.36 -40.81
N ASP A 54 79.70 -60.27 -41.48
CA ASP A 54 78.61 -59.39 -41.01
C ASP A 54 77.23 -60.04 -41.13
N ILE A 55 77.02 -60.92 -42.12
CA ILE A 55 75.78 -61.67 -42.31
C ILE A 55 75.74 -62.83 -41.31
N GLN A 56 76.83 -63.56 -41.12
CA GLN A 56 76.98 -64.54 -40.03
C GLN A 56 76.78 -63.89 -38.64
N GLY A 57 77.27 -62.65 -38.45
CA GLY A 57 77.10 -61.86 -37.23
C GLY A 57 75.68 -61.32 -37.03
N LYS A 58 74.90 -61.13 -38.11
CA LYS A 58 73.46 -60.84 -38.05
C LYS A 58 72.65 -62.11 -37.77
N LEU A 59 72.95 -63.23 -38.43
CA LEU A 59 72.32 -64.53 -38.17
C LEU A 59 72.49 -64.94 -36.70
N ARG A 60 73.72 -64.87 -36.15
CA ARG A 60 73.99 -65.07 -34.71
C ARG A 60 73.33 -64.06 -33.76
N LYS A 61 72.75 -62.97 -34.26
CA LYS A 61 71.87 -62.06 -33.50
C LYS A 61 70.41 -62.45 -33.65
N PHE A 62 69.98 -62.90 -34.83
CA PHE A 62 68.67 -63.51 -35.03
C PHE A 62 68.50 -64.78 -34.19
N ASP A 63 69.45 -65.73 -34.16
CA ASP A 63 69.41 -66.90 -33.26
C ASP A 63 69.19 -66.49 -31.78
N LYS A 64 69.82 -65.38 -31.38
CA LYS A 64 69.73 -64.80 -30.02
C LYS A 64 68.47 -64.00 -29.76
N TYR A 65 67.70 -63.63 -30.79
CA TYR A 65 66.37 -63.07 -30.65
C TYR A 65 65.29 -64.14 -30.78
N GLU A 66 65.48 -65.14 -31.65
CA GLU A 66 64.60 -66.31 -31.81
C GLU A 66 64.57 -67.18 -30.56
N SER A 67 65.68 -67.31 -29.83
CA SER A 67 65.72 -67.95 -28.50
C SER A 67 65.14 -67.06 -27.37
N LYS A 68 65.25 -65.72 -27.47
CA LYS A 68 64.74 -64.79 -26.43
C LYS A 68 63.28 -64.40 -26.59
N TYR A 69 62.76 -64.40 -27.82
CA TYR A 69 61.37 -64.07 -28.12
C TYR A 69 60.35 -65.00 -27.44
N PRO A 70 60.48 -66.34 -27.47
CA PRO A 70 59.55 -67.23 -26.76
C PRO A 70 59.67 -67.06 -25.24
N LEU A 71 60.86 -66.79 -24.69
CA LEU A 71 61.05 -66.48 -23.26
C LEU A 71 60.32 -65.18 -22.87
N LEU A 72 60.50 -64.10 -23.64
CA LEU A 72 59.82 -62.82 -23.41
C LEU A 72 58.31 -62.92 -23.61
N LEU A 73 57.86 -63.67 -24.62
CA LEU A 73 56.44 -63.94 -24.87
C LEU A 73 55.83 -64.80 -23.76
N ASN A 74 56.57 -65.74 -23.17
CA ASN A 74 56.12 -66.53 -22.04
C ASN A 74 56.10 -65.70 -20.74
N ALA A 75 57.09 -64.84 -20.53
CA ALA A 75 57.09 -63.87 -19.44
C ALA A 75 55.87 -62.93 -19.53
N TYR A 76 55.62 -62.34 -20.70
CA TYR A 76 54.44 -61.49 -20.94
C TYR A 76 53.12 -62.24 -20.81
N LYS A 77 53.03 -63.51 -21.26
CA LYS A 77 51.85 -64.36 -21.02
C LYS A 77 51.64 -64.61 -19.52
N ASN A 78 52.69 -64.96 -18.79
CA ASN A 78 52.62 -65.21 -17.35
C ASN A 78 52.31 -63.94 -16.55
N GLU A 79 52.82 -62.78 -16.98
CA GLU A 79 52.50 -61.47 -16.42
C GLU A 79 51.05 -61.08 -16.71
N LYS A 80 50.54 -61.31 -17.92
CA LYS A 80 49.12 -61.13 -18.27
C LYS A 80 48.20 -62.10 -17.52
N ILE A 81 48.63 -63.33 -17.25
CA ILE A 81 47.92 -64.30 -16.41
C ILE A 81 47.95 -63.87 -14.93
N LYS A 82 49.07 -63.33 -14.44
CA LYS A 82 49.16 -62.74 -13.10
C LYS A 82 48.25 -61.52 -12.98
N ASN A 83 48.21 -60.64 -13.99
CA ASN A 83 47.30 -59.50 -14.01
C ASN A 83 45.84 -59.97 -14.01
N GLY A 84 45.44 -60.91 -14.88
CA GLY A 84 44.07 -61.45 -14.87
C GLY A 84 43.67 -62.12 -13.55
N LYS A 85 44.61 -62.76 -12.84
CA LYS A 85 44.40 -63.26 -11.47
C LYS A 85 44.31 -62.12 -10.44
N PHE A 86 45.13 -61.08 -10.57
CA PHE A 86 45.08 -59.88 -9.73
C PHE A 86 43.80 -59.08 -9.93
N ASP A 87 43.34 -58.91 -11.17
CA ASP A 87 42.05 -58.30 -11.53
C ASP A 87 40.89 -59.12 -10.94
N SER A 88 40.99 -60.45 -10.96
CA SER A 88 40.02 -61.34 -10.31
C SER A 88 40.02 -61.17 -8.78
N ILE A 89 41.18 -61.04 -8.16
CA ILE A 89 41.30 -60.79 -6.70
C ILE A 89 40.80 -59.39 -6.34
N LYS A 90 41.16 -58.36 -7.10
CA LYS A 90 40.65 -56.99 -6.94
C LYS A 90 39.13 -56.98 -7.05
N LYS A 91 38.57 -57.65 -8.06
CA LYS A 91 37.13 -57.81 -8.23
C LYS A 91 36.48 -58.48 -7.02
N ILE A 92 37.00 -59.62 -6.58
CA ILE A 92 36.50 -60.34 -5.38
C ILE A 92 36.55 -59.44 -4.13
N LEU A 93 37.61 -58.65 -3.95
CA LEU A 93 37.69 -57.68 -2.84
C LEU A 93 36.63 -56.58 -2.99
N THR A 94 36.55 -55.88 -4.14
CA THR A 94 35.55 -54.82 -4.37
C THR A 94 34.10 -55.31 -4.28
N GLU A 95 33.84 -56.61 -4.48
CA GLU A 95 32.50 -57.22 -4.38
C GLU A 95 32.16 -57.70 -2.96
N ASN A 96 33.15 -57.99 -2.10
CA ASN A 96 32.93 -58.58 -0.77
C ASN A 96 33.36 -57.67 0.40
N THR A 97 34.10 -56.59 0.14
CA THR A 97 34.57 -55.62 1.14
C THR A 97 34.48 -54.17 0.59
N PRO A 98 34.36 -53.13 1.44
CA PRO A 98 34.00 -51.76 0.99
C PRO A 98 35.10 -50.98 0.24
N ILE A 99 36.15 -51.64 -0.22
CA ILE A 99 37.36 -51.03 -0.78
C ILE A 99 37.09 -50.63 -2.23
N SER A 100 37.35 -49.37 -2.57
CA SER A 100 37.16 -48.86 -3.95
C SER A 100 38.42 -48.98 -4.81
N ASP A 101 39.62 -48.81 -4.24
CA ASP A 101 40.88 -49.10 -4.93
C ASP A 101 41.93 -49.76 -4.01
N VAL A 102 42.93 -50.41 -4.62
CA VAL A 102 43.93 -51.25 -3.96
C VAL A 102 44.79 -50.48 -2.94
N ASN A 103 44.89 -49.15 -3.09
CA ASN A 103 45.64 -48.29 -2.17
C ASN A 103 44.92 -48.05 -0.84
N ASP A 104 43.59 -48.25 -0.78
CA ASP A 104 42.78 -47.98 0.43
C ASP A 104 42.66 -49.21 1.35
N ILE A 105 43.26 -50.35 0.95
CA ILE A 105 43.15 -51.64 1.65
C ILE A 105 43.61 -51.54 3.12
N ASP A 106 44.70 -50.83 3.38
CA ASP A 106 45.39 -50.85 4.68
C ASP A 106 44.58 -50.22 5.83
N GLU A 107 43.74 -49.22 5.55
CA GLU A 107 42.86 -48.59 6.56
C GLU A 107 41.42 -49.11 6.53
N THR A 108 40.86 -49.37 5.34
CA THR A 108 39.42 -49.68 5.21
C THR A 108 39.09 -51.16 5.42
N LEU A 109 39.99 -52.08 5.07
CA LEU A 109 39.78 -53.52 5.27
C LEU A 109 39.73 -53.93 6.76
N PRO A 110 40.64 -53.46 7.64
CA PRO A 110 40.60 -53.81 9.07
C PRO A 110 39.36 -53.27 9.77
N ALA A 111 38.95 -52.03 9.46
CA ALA A 111 37.76 -51.41 10.02
C ALA A 111 36.48 -52.20 9.68
N PHE A 112 36.34 -52.64 8.42
CA PHE A 112 35.22 -53.47 8.00
C PHE A 112 35.19 -54.84 8.71
N PHE A 113 36.34 -55.51 8.87
CA PHE A 113 36.38 -56.75 9.64
C PHE A 113 36.09 -56.53 11.13
N GLN A 114 36.45 -55.39 11.71
CA GLN A 114 36.11 -55.06 13.09
C GLN A 114 34.59 -54.85 13.25
N ASP A 115 33.92 -54.18 12.31
CA ASP A 115 32.46 -54.04 12.32
C ASP A 115 31.73 -55.37 12.06
N LEU A 116 32.18 -56.18 11.09
CA LEU A 116 31.64 -57.53 10.88
C LEU A 116 31.73 -58.40 12.13
N ASN A 117 32.84 -58.32 12.88
CA ASN A 117 32.97 -59.02 14.17
C ASN A 117 32.00 -58.45 15.23
N SER A 118 31.77 -57.13 15.25
CA SER A 118 30.76 -56.48 16.11
C SER A 118 29.36 -57.02 15.82
N ARG A 119 28.95 -57.00 14.54
CA ARG A 119 27.66 -57.48 14.04
C ARG A 119 27.47 -58.98 14.26
N THR A 120 28.53 -59.76 14.08
CA THR A 120 28.54 -61.21 14.33
C THR A 120 28.40 -61.52 15.83
N SER A 121 29.00 -60.72 16.70
CA SER A 121 28.79 -60.83 18.16
C SER A 121 27.33 -60.56 18.55
N ILE A 122 26.74 -59.48 18.00
CA ILE A 122 25.33 -59.13 18.23
C ILE A 122 24.40 -60.24 17.74
N LEU A 123 24.59 -60.73 16.50
CA LEU A 123 23.81 -61.85 15.95
C LEU A 123 23.94 -63.12 16.80
N ASN A 124 25.13 -63.48 17.26
CA ASN A 124 25.32 -64.65 18.12
C ASN A 124 24.63 -64.49 19.50
N ASN A 125 24.46 -63.28 20.01
CA ASN A 125 23.74 -63.04 21.25
C ASN A 125 22.22 -63.11 21.05
N GLU A 126 21.68 -62.60 19.95
CA GLU A 126 20.26 -62.77 19.64
C GLU A 126 19.93 -64.23 19.24
N ILE A 127 20.82 -64.96 18.57
CA ILE A 127 20.66 -66.41 18.33
C ILE A 127 20.61 -67.19 19.65
N LYS A 128 21.45 -66.88 20.65
CA LYS A 128 21.36 -67.50 21.98
C LYS A 128 20.02 -67.20 22.66
N ARG A 129 19.49 -65.98 22.50
CA ARG A 129 18.21 -65.56 23.05
C ARG A 129 17.03 -66.28 22.36
N LEU A 130 17.04 -66.34 21.03
CA LEU A 130 16.05 -67.04 20.22
C LEU A 130 16.07 -68.55 20.48
N ASN A 131 17.24 -69.16 20.63
CA ASN A 131 17.35 -70.57 21.01
C ASN A 131 16.73 -70.81 22.39
N LYS A 132 17.02 -69.97 23.40
CA LYS A 132 16.41 -70.10 24.74
C LYS A 132 14.88 -69.97 24.68
N ILE A 133 14.35 -69.01 23.91
CA ILE A 133 12.92 -68.86 23.68
C ILE A 133 12.34 -70.08 22.93
N ASN A 134 13.09 -70.68 22.00
CA ASN A 134 12.66 -71.87 21.27
C ASN A 134 12.67 -73.12 22.17
N ASP A 135 13.63 -73.27 23.07
CA ASP A 135 13.67 -74.35 24.08
C ASP A 135 12.48 -74.24 25.06
N GLU A 136 12.15 -73.01 25.48
CA GLU A 136 10.95 -72.69 26.27
C GLU A 136 9.66 -73.01 25.49
N ASN A 137 9.61 -72.75 24.18
CA ASN A 137 8.48 -73.16 23.33
C ASN A 137 8.42 -74.66 23.05
N GLU A 138 9.56 -75.36 22.97
CA GLU A 138 9.63 -76.82 22.83
C GLU A 138 9.13 -77.54 24.09
N THR A 139 9.41 -77.00 25.28
CA THR A 139 8.86 -77.53 26.54
C THR A 139 7.35 -77.31 26.62
N LEU A 140 6.86 -76.09 26.37
CA LEU A 140 5.42 -75.79 26.32
C LEU A 140 4.66 -76.63 25.26
N LYS A 141 5.26 -76.88 24.09
CA LYS A 141 4.67 -77.77 23.06
C LYS A 141 4.61 -79.22 23.50
N LYS A 142 5.66 -79.74 24.16
CA LYS A 142 5.64 -81.10 24.70
C LYS A 142 4.55 -81.23 25.75
N GLU A 143 4.44 -80.29 26.69
CA GLU A 143 3.37 -80.25 27.68
C GLU A 143 1.98 -80.18 27.03
N LEU A 144 1.80 -79.39 25.97
CA LEU A 144 0.56 -79.33 25.19
C LEU A 144 0.19 -80.67 24.53
N GLU A 145 1.14 -81.36 23.89
CA GLU A 145 0.89 -82.65 23.24
C GLU A 145 0.68 -83.78 24.28
N ASP A 146 1.35 -83.69 25.44
CA ASP A 146 1.13 -84.58 26.60
C ASP A 146 -0.24 -84.35 27.25
N VAL A 147 -0.77 -83.12 27.27
CA VAL A 147 -2.14 -82.82 27.72
C VAL A 147 -3.16 -83.29 26.70
N LYS A 148 -2.92 -83.03 25.41
CA LYS A 148 -3.81 -83.37 24.29
C LYS A 148 -3.98 -84.87 24.09
N SER A 149 -2.91 -85.66 24.24
CA SER A 149 -2.97 -87.12 24.22
C SER A 149 -3.73 -87.71 25.42
N LYS A 150 -3.62 -87.10 26.61
CA LYS A 150 -4.45 -87.46 27.78
C LYS A 150 -5.93 -87.10 27.56
N LEU A 151 -6.21 -85.97 26.91
CA LEU A 151 -7.55 -85.55 26.52
C LEU A 151 -8.19 -86.53 25.53
N GLN A 152 -7.44 -86.95 24.51
CA GLN A 152 -7.91 -87.88 23.47
C GLN A 152 -8.21 -89.30 24.02
N ASN A 153 -7.45 -89.76 25.02
CA ASN A 153 -7.71 -91.04 25.71
C ASN A 153 -8.94 -91.00 26.66
N ASN A 154 -9.38 -89.82 27.07
CA ASN A 154 -10.55 -89.66 27.96
C ASN A 154 -11.89 -89.68 27.22
N GLU A 155 -11.93 -89.55 25.88
CA GLU A 155 -13.19 -89.62 25.12
C GLU A 155 -13.62 -91.06 24.77
N GLU A 156 -12.71 -92.04 24.76
CA GLU A 156 -13.03 -93.45 24.45
C GLU A 156 -13.45 -94.29 25.67
N THR A 157 -13.17 -93.84 26.91
CA THR A 157 -13.30 -94.65 28.13
C THR A 157 -14.68 -94.57 28.83
N ASN A 158 -15.75 -94.41 28.06
CA ASN A 158 -17.14 -94.46 28.59
C ASN A 158 -17.89 -95.73 28.17
N LYS A 159 -17.32 -96.90 28.51
CA LYS A 159 -17.99 -98.23 28.57
C LYS A 159 -17.14 -99.28 29.30
N ASN A 160 -17.78 -99.95 30.25
CA ASN A 160 -17.42 -101.26 30.83
C ASN A 160 -16.13 -101.38 31.67
N ASP A 161 -16.27 -101.08 32.97
CA ASP A 161 -16.10 -102.03 34.10
C ASP A 161 -14.89 -102.98 34.21
N LYS A 162 -14.22 -102.87 35.39
CA LYS A 162 -13.44 -103.90 36.14
C LYS A 162 -12.07 -104.31 35.58
N ASP A 163 -11.00 -104.42 36.37
CA ASP A 163 -10.77 -104.19 37.82
C ASP A 163 -9.22 -104.01 38.05
N THR A 164 -8.63 -103.66 39.20
CA THR A 164 -9.07 -103.71 40.61
C THR A 164 -8.35 -102.67 41.50
N SER A 165 -9.04 -102.22 42.56
CA SER A 165 -8.54 -101.79 43.90
C SER A 165 -7.39 -100.77 44.10
N ASN A 166 -7.79 -99.67 44.77
CA ASN A 166 -7.18 -99.04 45.96
C ASN A 166 -5.92 -98.16 45.80
N ASN A 167 -6.09 -96.83 45.62
CA ASN A 167 -5.27 -95.80 46.32
C ASN A 167 -5.85 -94.35 46.32
N ASP A 168 -7.15 -94.17 46.07
CA ASP A 168 -7.61 -92.94 45.40
C ASP A 168 -8.15 -91.78 46.29
N ASP A 169 -8.70 -92.04 47.48
CA ASP A 169 -9.70 -91.15 48.11
C ASP A 169 -9.24 -89.70 48.39
N ASP A 170 -8.04 -89.49 48.96
CA ASP A 170 -7.53 -88.13 49.26
C ASP A 170 -7.22 -87.33 47.98
N ARG A 171 -6.67 -88.00 46.96
CA ARG A 171 -6.24 -87.36 45.70
C ARG A 171 -7.44 -87.06 44.79
N ASN A 172 -8.45 -87.91 44.81
CA ASN A 172 -9.71 -87.78 44.07
C ASN A 172 -10.49 -86.51 44.50
N SER A 173 -10.38 -86.11 45.77
CA SER A 173 -11.00 -84.89 46.31
C SER A 173 -10.43 -83.61 45.67
N GLN A 174 -9.10 -83.46 45.61
CA GLN A 174 -8.45 -82.28 45.01
C GLN A 174 -8.49 -82.30 43.47
N LEU A 175 -8.49 -83.49 42.85
CA LEU A 175 -8.67 -83.61 41.40
C LEU A 175 -10.04 -83.06 40.98
N LYS A 176 -11.13 -83.41 41.66
CA LYS A 176 -12.49 -82.92 41.33
C LYS A 176 -12.65 -81.40 41.43
N GLU A 177 -12.05 -80.76 42.44
CA GLU A 177 -12.14 -79.30 42.57
C GLU A 177 -11.37 -78.58 41.45
N ASN A 178 -10.26 -79.15 41.00
CA ASN A 178 -9.49 -78.61 39.88
C ASN A 178 -10.12 -78.96 38.51
N GLU A 179 -10.71 -80.15 38.35
CA GLU A 179 -11.52 -80.49 37.19
C GLU A 179 -12.69 -79.52 37.02
N SER A 180 -13.39 -79.14 38.10
CA SER A 180 -14.45 -78.12 38.02
C SER A 180 -13.92 -76.80 37.45
N LYS A 181 -12.79 -76.29 37.98
CA LYS A 181 -12.19 -75.03 37.52
C LYS A 181 -11.70 -75.10 36.08
N TYR A 182 -11.08 -76.21 35.68
CA TYR A 182 -10.66 -76.40 34.29
C TYR A 182 -11.83 -76.60 33.34
N GLN A 183 -12.94 -77.23 33.77
CA GLN A 183 -14.17 -77.29 32.97
C GLN A 183 -14.80 -75.89 32.83
N ASP A 184 -14.82 -75.07 33.88
CA ASP A 184 -15.29 -73.68 33.81
C ASP A 184 -14.41 -72.85 32.85
N GLU A 185 -13.09 -72.94 32.95
CA GLU A 185 -12.16 -72.30 31.99
C GLU A 185 -12.38 -72.81 30.55
N ILE A 186 -12.49 -74.13 30.34
CA ILE A 186 -12.79 -74.74 29.04
C ILE A 186 -14.14 -74.25 28.49
N ASN A 187 -15.14 -74.03 29.33
CA ASN A 187 -16.43 -73.49 28.92
C ASN A 187 -16.32 -72.01 28.52
N THR A 188 -15.56 -71.19 29.25
CA THR A 188 -15.28 -69.80 28.81
C THR A 188 -14.49 -69.74 27.51
N LEU A 189 -13.56 -70.69 27.27
CA LEU A 189 -12.80 -70.80 26.02
C LEU A 189 -13.67 -71.30 24.85
N LYS A 190 -14.60 -72.23 25.08
CA LYS A 190 -15.62 -72.63 24.09
C LYS A 190 -16.53 -71.44 23.74
N GLU A 191 -16.90 -70.62 24.72
CA GLU A 191 -17.64 -69.39 24.48
C GLU A 191 -16.85 -68.35 23.65
N THR A 192 -15.56 -68.14 23.91
CA THR A 192 -14.76 -67.19 23.11
C THR A 192 -14.49 -67.73 21.71
N ILE A 193 -14.21 -69.03 21.55
CA ILE A 193 -14.13 -69.68 20.24
C ILE A 193 -15.44 -69.48 19.47
N SER A 194 -16.60 -69.75 20.08
CA SER A 194 -17.90 -69.54 19.42
C SER A 194 -18.17 -68.08 19.07
N LYS A 195 -17.72 -67.11 19.90
CA LYS A 195 -17.79 -65.67 19.57
C LYS A 195 -16.94 -65.34 18.34
N TYR A 196 -15.70 -65.86 18.25
CA TYR A 196 -14.85 -65.69 17.08
C TYR A 196 -15.35 -66.43 15.83
N GLU A 197 -15.96 -67.62 15.96
CA GLU A 197 -16.60 -68.33 14.84
C GLU A 197 -17.76 -67.52 14.27
N ASN A 198 -18.61 -66.95 15.13
CA ASN A 198 -19.68 -66.04 14.70
C ASN A 198 -19.12 -64.76 14.05
N GLU A 199 -18.05 -64.18 14.59
CA GLU A 199 -17.37 -63.02 13.99
C GLU A 199 -16.83 -63.37 12.58
N ILE A 200 -16.14 -64.52 12.42
CA ILE A 200 -15.67 -65.04 11.13
C ILE A 200 -16.84 -65.27 10.15
N ILE A 201 -18.00 -65.76 10.61
CA ILE A 201 -19.19 -65.90 9.79
C ILE A 201 -19.70 -64.53 9.31
N THR A 202 -19.75 -63.51 10.18
CA THR A 202 -20.15 -62.14 9.78
C THR A 202 -19.16 -61.50 8.82
N LEU A 203 -17.84 -61.65 9.06
CA LEU A 203 -16.78 -61.15 8.17
C LEU A 203 -16.81 -61.86 6.80
N LYS A 204 -17.09 -63.15 6.76
CA LYS A 204 -17.30 -63.88 5.50
C LYS A 204 -18.55 -63.40 4.76
N GLY A 205 -19.59 -62.99 5.49
CA GLY A 205 -20.77 -62.33 4.96
C GLY A 205 -20.46 -60.95 4.34
N THR A 206 -19.67 -60.10 5.02
CA THR A 206 -19.29 -58.78 4.47
C THR A 206 -18.35 -58.92 3.28
N VAL A 207 -17.39 -59.84 3.29
CA VAL A 207 -16.55 -60.18 2.12
C VAL A 207 -17.43 -60.57 0.93
N SER A 208 -18.42 -61.45 1.11
CA SER A 208 -19.32 -61.86 0.02
C SER A 208 -20.21 -60.73 -0.52
N ASN A 209 -20.52 -59.70 0.28
CA ASN A 209 -21.18 -58.50 -0.24
C ASN A 209 -20.20 -57.57 -0.96
N ASN A 210 -19.01 -57.36 -0.43
CA ASN A 210 -17.96 -56.57 -1.07
C ASN A 210 -17.58 -57.16 -2.44
N GLU A 211 -17.54 -58.49 -2.59
CA GLU A 211 -17.35 -59.19 -3.87
C GLU A 211 -18.45 -58.85 -4.90
N LYS A 212 -19.72 -58.77 -4.47
CA LYS A 212 -20.86 -58.38 -5.34
C LYS A 212 -20.77 -56.90 -5.72
N GLU A 213 -20.45 -56.03 -4.77
CA GLU A 213 -20.24 -54.60 -5.02
C GLU A 213 -19.10 -54.40 -6.04
N ILE A 214 -17.96 -55.07 -5.85
CA ILE A 214 -16.84 -55.10 -6.80
C ILE A 214 -17.28 -55.57 -8.19
N SER A 215 -18.17 -56.57 -8.30
CA SER A 215 -18.75 -56.97 -9.59
C SER A 215 -19.56 -55.82 -10.21
N THR A 216 -20.50 -55.23 -9.49
CA THR A 216 -21.33 -54.12 -10.02
C THR A 216 -20.50 -52.89 -10.40
N LEU A 217 -19.45 -52.57 -9.63
CA LEU A 217 -18.51 -51.50 -9.95
C LEU A 217 -17.68 -51.81 -11.20
N LYS A 218 -17.30 -53.08 -11.41
CA LYS A 218 -16.58 -53.55 -12.60
C LYS A 218 -17.47 -53.50 -13.86
N ASP A 219 -18.74 -53.82 -13.72
CA ASP A 219 -19.73 -53.75 -14.80
C ASP A 219 -20.01 -52.28 -15.18
N ASN A 220 -20.23 -51.40 -14.18
CA ASN A 220 -20.32 -49.95 -14.37
C ASN A 220 -19.05 -49.35 -15.02
N LEU A 221 -17.86 -49.84 -14.65
CA LEU A 221 -16.60 -49.44 -15.28
C LEU A 221 -16.54 -49.86 -16.76
N SER A 222 -17.12 -51.01 -17.11
CA SER A 222 -17.19 -51.48 -18.51
C SER A 222 -18.14 -50.62 -19.36
N GLU A 223 -19.29 -50.24 -18.82
CA GLU A 223 -20.24 -49.35 -19.48
C GLU A 223 -19.62 -47.95 -19.67
N CYS A 224 -19.00 -47.41 -18.62
CA CYS A 224 -18.30 -46.13 -18.67
C CYS A 224 -17.18 -46.11 -19.72
N LYS A 225 -16.38 -47.18 -19.82
CA LYS A 225 -15.39 -47.36 -20.92
C LYS A 225 -16.04 -47.35 -22.30
N SER A 226 -17.19 -48.02 -22.49
CA SER A 226 -17.93 -47.95 -23.76
C SER A 226 -18.41 -46.53 -24.10
N GLY A 227 -18.75 -45.74 -23.06
CA GLY A 227 -19.13 -44.34 -23.18
C GLY A 227 -17.96 -43.38 -23.35
N ILE A 228 -16.73 -43.79 -23.05
CA ILE A 228 -15.49 -43.05 -23.35
C ILE A 228 -15.12 -43.27 -24.81
N ASN A 229 -15.05 -44.52 -25.29
CA ASN A 229 -14.76 -44.81 -26.70
C ASN A 229 -15.69 -44.06 -27.67
N LYS A 230 -17.01 -44.06 -27.40
CA LYS A 230 -18.03 -43.32 -28.18
C LYS A 230 -17.90 -41.79 -28.11
N ARG A 231 -17.14 -41.25 -27.15
CA ARG A 231 -16.77 -39.82 -27.09
C ARG A 231 -15.45 -39.58 -27.83
N ASP A 232 -14.48 -40.48 -27.72
CA ASP A 232 -13.20 -40.38 -28.43
C ASP A 232 -13.39 -40.45 -29.95
N GLU A 233 -14.23 -41.35 -30.47
CA GLU A 233 -14.67 -41.39 -31.87
C GLU A 233 -15.25 -40.03 -32.35
N LYS A 234 -16.07 -39.39 -31.49
CA LYS A 234 -16.64 -38.07 -31.78
C LYS A 234 -15.57 -36.99 -31.73
N ILE A 235 -14.66 -37.01 -30.76
CA ILE A 235 -13.53 -36.08 -30.64
C ILE A 235 -12.62 -36.19 -31.86
N GLU A 236 -12.36 -37.40 -32.36
CA GLU A 236 -11.56 -37.63 -33.57
C GLU A 236 -12.27 -37.08 -34.82
N SER A 237 -13.59 -37.29 -34.95
CA SER A 237 -14.38 -36.67 -36.03
C SER A 237 -14.37 -35.13 -35.98
N ILE A 238 -14.46 -34.54 -34.78
CA ILE A 238 -14.40 -33.09 -34.56
C ILE A 238 -13.00 -32.55 -34.85
N ASN A 239 -11.94 -33.25 -34.45
CA ASN A 239 -10.55 -32.89 -34.76
C ASN A 239 -10.29 -32.91 -36.28
N LYS A 240 -10.86 -33.88 -37.00
CA LYS A 240 -10.80 -33.91 -38.47
C LYS A 240 -11.47 -32.66 -39.07
N ILE A 241 -12.71 -32.35 -38.65
CA ILE A 241 -13.43 -31.14 -39.09
C ILE A 241 -12.64 -29.87 -38.74
N LEU A 242 -12.02 -29.78 -37.57
CA LEU A 242 -11.13 -28.69 -37.18
C LEU A 242 -9.90 -28.56 -38.08
N SER A 243 -9.29 -29.66 -38.52
CA SER A 243 -8.18 -29.62 -39.48
C SER A 243 -8.62 -29.13 -40.87
N GLU A 244 -9.83 -29.51 -41.29
CA GLU A 244 -10.42 -29.07 -42.56
C GLU A 244 -10.88 -27.61 -42.53
N THR A 245 -11.38 -27.10 -41.40
CA THR A 245 -11.69 -25.66 -41.24
C THR A 245 -10.43 -24.82 -41.08
N LYS A 246 -9.41 -25.33 -40.36
CA LYS A 246 -8.10 -24.68 -40.23
C LYS A 246 -7.45 -24.47 -41.59
N THR A 247 -7.33 -25.53 -42.40
CA THR A 247 -6.76 -25.43 -43.76
C THR A 247 -7.58 -24.55 -44.70
N LYS A 248 -8.91 -24.50 -44.57
CA LYS A 248 -9.75 -23.53 -45.31
C LYS A 248 -9.48 -22.09 -44.85
N SER A 249 -9.33 -21.85 -43.55
CA SER A 249 -8.99 -20.54 -42.97
C SER A 249 -7.62 -20.05 -43.45
N ASP A 250 -6.58 -20.89 -43.33
CA ASP A 250 -5.21 -20.56 -43.74
C ASP A 250 -5.11 -20.26 -45.26
N ASN A 251 -6.02 -20.83 -46.07
CA ASN A 251 -6.11 -20.57 -47.51
C ASN A 251 -6.90 -19.28 -47.84
N LEU A 252 -7.93 -18.96 -47.06
CA LEU A 252 -8.64 -17.67 -47.15
C LEU A 252 -7.75 -16.50 -46.70
N GLU A 253 -6.93 -16.69 -45.66
CA GLU A 253 -5.97 -15.70 -45.18
C GLU A 253 -4.89 -15.40 -46.23
N LYS A 254 -4.40 -16.43 -46.93
CA LYS A 254 -3.55 -16.25 -48.12
C LYS A 254 -4.27 -15.48 -49.23
N GLN A 255 -5.50 -15.84 -49.57
CA GLN A 255 -6.28 -15.09 -50.56
C GLN A 255 -6.53 -13.63 -50.16
N LEU A 256 -6.71 -13.33 -48.87
CA LEU A 256 -6.84 -11.97 -48.36
C LEU A 256 -5.53 -11.18 -48.53
N ASN A 257 -4.39 -11.78 -48.19
CA ASN A 257 -3.09 -11.14 -48.38
C ASN A 257 -2.72 -10.95 -49.86
N ASP A 258 -2.99 -11.95 -50.71
CA ASP A 258 -2.89 -11.87 -52.16
C ASP A 258 -3.74 -10.74 -52.77
N GLN A 259 -4.90 -10.42 -52.19
CA GLN A 259 -5.74 -9.29 -52.61
C GLN A 259 -5.24 -7.97 -52.04
N ASN A 260 -4.82 -7.94 -50.77
CA ASN A 260 -4.21 -6.76 -50.15
C ASN A 260 -2.95 -6.31 -50.91
N GLU A 261 -2.08 -7.22 -51.34
CA GLU A 261 -0.90 -6.90 -52.15
C GLU A 261 -1.27 -6.37 -53.55
N LYS A 262 -2.38 -6.85 -54.15
CA LYS A 262 -2.90 -6.28 -55.40
C LYS A 262 -3.50 -4.88 -55.17
N PHE A 263 -4.18 -4.66 -54.06
CA PHE A 263 -4.72 -3.35 -53.67
C PHE A 263 -3.63 -2.34 -53.32
N THR A 264 -2.56 -2.72 -52.61
CA THR A 264 -1.43 -1.80 -52.35
C THR A 264 -0.69 -1.45 -53.64
N ASN A 265 -0.39 -2.44 -54.49
CA ASN A 265 0.28 -2.17 -55.77
C ASN A 265 -0.55 -1.23 -56.65
N THR A 266 -1.85 -1.49 -56.84
CA THR A 266 -2.75 -0.59 -57.57
C THR A 266 -2.93 0.77 -56.88
N SER A 267 -2.92 0.85 -55.54
CA SER A 267 -2.87 2.14 -54.82
C SER A 267 -1.62 2.92 -55.21
N THR A 268 -0.41 2.33 -55.16
CA THR A 268 0.81 3.04 -55.57
C THR A 268 0.81 3.44 -57.04
N GLU A 269 0.15 2.69 -57.93
CA GLU A 269 -0.02 3.08 -59.33
C GLU A 269 -0.98 4.27 -59.46
N THR A 270 -2.13 4.24 -58.78
CA THR A 270 -3.05 5.39 -58.76
C THR A 270 -2.38 6.62 -58.14
N GLU A 271 -1.63 6.49 -57.05
CA GLU A 271 -0.83 7.57 -56.45
C GLU A 271 0.20 8.13 -57.43
N LYS A 272 0.93 7.29 -58.18
CA LYS A 272 1.84 7.73 -59.25
C LYS A 272 1.10 8.48 -60.36
N THR A 273 -0.09 8.02 -60.76
CA THR A 273 -0.92 8.78 -61.73
C THR A 273 -1.43 10.09 -61.14
N ILE A 274 -1.77 10.15 -59.85
CA ILE A 274 -2.21 11.36 -59.16
C ILE A 274 -1.06 12.36 -59.00
N THR A 275 0.18 11.92 -58.74
CA THR A 275 1.34 12.82 -58.71
C THR A 275 1.68 13.35 -60.11
N ASN A 276 1.56 12.52 -61.15
CA ASN A 276 1.73 12.96 -62.54
C ASN A 276 0.63 13.96 -62.94
N LEU A 277 -0.64 13.66 -62.67
CA LEU A 277 -1.75 14.58 -62.93
C LEU A 277 -1.64 15.88 -62.12
N LYS A 278 -1.15 15.85 -60.88
CA LYS A 278 -0.86 17.06 -60.10
C LYS A 278 0.26 17.91 -60.73
N LYS A 279 1.30 17.27 -61.29
CA LYS A 279 2.36 17.95 -62.04
C LYS A 279 1.83 18.55 -63.34
N ASP A 280 1.03 17.80 -64.10
CA ASP A 280 0.38 18.29 -65.32
C ASP A 280 -0.58 19.45 -65.02
N ILE A 281 -1.33 19.40 -63.91
CA ILE A 281 -2.17 20.51 -63.42
C ILE A 281 -1.31 21.72 -63.05
N ALA A 282 -0.19 21.55 -62.35
CA ALA A 282 0.71 22.67 -62.02
C ALA A 282 1.31 23.34 -63.28
N GLU A 283 1.74 22.55 -64.26
CA GLU A 283 2.20 23.07 -65.56
C GLU A 283 1.05 23.75 -66.33
N LYS A 284 -0.18 23.25 -66.22
CA LYS A 284 -1.38 23.90 -66.77
C LYS A 284 -1.76 25.18 -66.03
N ASP A 285 -1.53 25.28 -64.74
CA ASP A 285 -1.73 26.50 -63.95
C ASP A 285 -0.68 27.58 -64.29
N GLU A 286 0.56 27.20 -64.62
CA GLU A 286 1.55 28.16 -65.14
C GLU A 286 1.22 28.61 -66.57
N GLN A 287 0.77 27.69 -67.43
CA GLN A 287 0.22 28.02 -68.76
C GLN A 287 -1.04 28.90 -68.63
N PHE A 288 -1.88 28.69 -67.61
CA PHE A 288 -3.06 29.50 -67.35
C PHE A 288 -2.68 30.87 -66.79
N LYS A 289 -1.76 30.99 -65.83
CA LYS A 289 -1.28 32.28 -65.29
C LYS A 289 -0.62 33.14 -66.37
N SER A 290 0.20 32.54 -67.23
CA SER A 290 0.80 33.26 -68.37
C SER A 290 -0.25 33.66 -69.41
N SER A 291 -1.19 32.78 -69.73
CA SER A 291 -2.34 33.12 -70.60
C SER A 291 -3.24 34.19 -69.97
N GLN A 292 -3.45 34.18 -68.66
CA GLN A 292 -4.26 35.15 -67.91
C GLN A 292 -3.56 36.50 -67.82
N LYS A 293 -2.23 36.54 -67.76
CA LYS A 293 -1.45 37.77 -67.93
C LYS A 293 -1.62 38.34 -69.34
N ASN A 294 -1.59 37.49 -70.37
CA ASN A 294 -1.87 37.92 -71.75
C ASN A 294 -3.33 38.37 -71.92
N ILE A 295 -4.30 37.72 -71.25
CA ILE A 295 -5.69 38.16 -71.21
C ILE A 295 -5.80 39.53 -70.54
N LYS A 296 -5.12 39.79 -69.42
CA LYS A 296 -5.12 41.12 -68.77
C LYS A 296 -4.53 42.22 -69.66
N ASN A 297 -3.39 41.96 -70.31
CA ASN A 297 -2.84 42.89 -71.31
C ASN A 297 -3.86 43.13 -72.45
N ASN A 298 -4.56 42.10 -72.89
CA ASN A 298 -5.61 42.23 -73.90
C ASN A 298 -6.85 42.95 -73.37
N GLU A 299 -7.24 42.77 -72.11
CA GLU A 299 -8.33 43.48 -71.42
C GLU A 299 -8.01 44.98 -71.33
N GLU A 300 -6.76 45.37 -71.03
CA GLU A 300 -6.31 46.77 -71.10
C GLU A 300 -6.43 47.34 -72.54
N THR A 301 -6.11 46.55 -73.58
CA THR A 301 -6.37 46.96 -74.98
C THR A 301 -7.86 46.95 -75.35
N ILE A 302 -8.69 46.13 -74.69
CA ILE A 302 -10.14 46.09 -74.90
C ILE A 302 -10.81 47.26 -74.16
N GLU A 303 -10.33 47.69 -72.99
CA GLU A 303 -10.85 48.89 -72.32
C GLU A 303 -10.57 50.16 -73.13
N THR A 304 -9.37 50.28 -73.71
CA THR A 304 -9.06 51.40 -74.63
C THR A 304 -9.95 51.35 -75.88
N LEU A 305 -10.12 50.20 -76.53
CA LEU A 305 -11.06 50.04 -77.64
C LEU A 305 -12.55 50.20 -77.24
N GLN A 306 -12.94 49.84 -76.01
CA GLN A 306 -14.29 50.06 -75.50
C GLN A 306 -14.57 51.53 -75.17
N LYS A 307 -13.53 52.30 -74.84
CA LYS A 307 -13.61 53.77 -74.73
C LYS A 307 -13.95 54.37 -76.10
N ASP A 308 -13.26 53.91 -77.15
CA ASP A 308 -13.53 54.30 -78.54
C ASP A 308 -14.92 53.81 -79.04
N ILE A 309 -15.41 52.66 -78.56
CA ILE A 309 -16.75 52.15 -78.89
C ILE A 309 -17.85 52.88 -78.10
N LYS A 310 -17.64 53.27 -76.83
CA LYS A 310 -18.62 54.07 -76.08
C LYS A 310 -18.83 55.43 -76.73
N ALA A 311 -17.75 56.08 -77.20
CA ALA A 311 -17.80 57.28 -78.02
C ALA A 311 -18.55 57.10 -79.38
N LYS A 312 -18.90 55.87 -79.77
CA LYS A 312 -19.78 55.57 -80.91
C LYS A 312 -21.18 55.13 -80.49
N ASN A 313 -21.33 54.40 -79.38
CA ASN A 313 -22.58 53.72 -79.01
C ASN A 313 -23.61 54.60 -78.28
N GLU A 314 -23.22 55.82 -77.87
CA GLU A 314 -24.16 56.89 -77.49
C GLU A 314 -25.16 57.23 -78.61
N THR A 315 -24.94 56.77 -79.85
CA THR A 315 -25.79 57.03 -81.02
C THR A 315 -26.98 56.07 -81.21
N ILE A 316 -27.13 54.98 -80.43
CA ILE A 316 -28.01 53.84 -80.82
C ILE A 316 -29.15 53.50 -79.84
N GLN A 317 -28.94 53.55 -78.52
CA GLN A 317 -29.80 52.88 -77.53
C GLN A 317 -31.16 53.60 -77.29
N SER A 318 -32.31 53.02 -77.68
CA SER A 318 -33.60 53.72 -77.55
C SER A 318 -34.93 52.95 -77.35
N LEU A 319 -35.20 51.75 -77.92
CA LEU A 319 -36.59 51.20 -77.98
C LEU A 319 -36.73 49.67 -77.79
N SER A 320 -37.52 49.20 -76.79
CA SER A 320 -37.97 47.79 -76.62
C SER A 320 -39.05 47.62 -75.51
N LEU A 321 -40.04 46.71 -75.68
CA LEU A 321 -40.78 45.89 -74.66
C LEU A 321 -42.24 45.48 -75.07
N LYS A 322 -42.57 44.16 -75.13
CA LYS A 322 -43.81 43.49 -74.59
C LYS A 322 -44.17 42.10 -75.20
N SER A 323 -44.97 41.33 -74.43
CA SER A 323 -45.87 40.20 -74.81
C SER A 323 -45.30 38.76 -74.91
N SER A 324 -46.08 37.80 -75.41
CA SER A 324 -46.23 36.46 -74.80
C SER A 324 -46.54 35.27 -75.74
N GLY A 325 -45.97 34.10 -75.42
CA GLY A 325 -46.62 32.77 -75.60
C GLY A 325 -46.28 31.90 -76.82
N SER A 326 -46.63 30.61 -76.69
CA SER A 326 -46.97 29.61 -77.73
C SER A 326 -45.95 29.07 -78.76
N THR A 327 -45.79 27.74 -78.75
CA THR A 327 -45.75 26.78 -79.91
C THR A 327 -44.75 26.87 -81.09
N THR A 328 -44.17 25.69 -81.40
CA THR A 328 -43.86 25.08 -82.72
C THR A 328 -42.72 25.56 -83.64
N THR A 329 -42.01 24.55 -84.18
CA THR A 329 -41.10 24.48 -85.35
C THR A 329 -41.87 24.53 -86.70
N PRO A 330 -41.31 24.45 -87.95
CA PRO A 330 -39.94 24.04 -88.38
C PRO A 330 -39.32 24.73 -89.66
N VAL A 331 -38.18 24.19 -90.17
CA VAL A 331 -37.73 24.10 -91.62
C VAL A 331 -37.28 25.39 -92.39
N GLU A 332 -36.16 25.44 -93.16
CA GLU A 332 -34.97 24.54 -93.34
C GLU A 332 -33.61 25.30 -93.47
N THR A 333 -32.79 25.45 -94.56
CA THR A 333 -32.79 25.02 -96.00
C THR A 333 -31.38 25.20 -96.67
N GLU A 334 -31.07 24.46 -97.76
CA GLU A 334 -30.04 24.68 -98.83
C GLU A 334 -28.49 24.48 -98.61
N ILE A 335 -27.72 24.42 -99.73
CA ILE A 335 -26.59 23.45 -99.95
C ILE A 335 -25.37 24.01 -100.77
N THR A 336 -24.12 23.61 -100.42
CA THR A 336 -22.81 23.68 -101.19
C THR A 336 -22.17 25.05 -101.51
N SER A 337 -20.84 25.24 -101.62
CA SER A 337 -19.64 24.40 -101.29
C SER A 337 -18.31 25.21 -101.24
N THR A 338 -17.23 24.55 -100.78
CA THR A 338 -15.77 24.88 -100.85
C THR A 338 -15.06 25.63 -99.70
N THR A 339 -13.94 25.02 -99.28
CA THR A 339 -12.75 25.53 -98.54
C THR A 339 -12.83 26.09 -97.10
N SER A 340 -12.12 25.36 -96.22
CA SER A 340 -11.37 25.78 -95.00
C SER A 340 -12.07 25.88 -93.62
N THR A 341 -11.50 25.14 -92.65
CA THR A 341 -11.78 25.14 -91.20
C THR A 341 -13.18 24.57 -90.80
N PRO A 342 -13.58 24.49 -89.51
CA PRO A 342 -13.63 23.21 -88.76
C PRO A 342 -15.04 22.91 -88.18
N PRO A 343 -15.25 22.03 -87.17
CA PRO A 343 -14.59 20.78 -86.76
C PRO A 343 -15.56 19.55 -86.85
N ALA A 344 -15.25 18.46 -86.12
CA ALA A 344 -16.16 17.38 -85.68
C ALA A 344 -16.83 16.46 -86.73
N ASN A 345 -16.11 15.41 -87.17
CA ASN A 345 -16.73 14.19 -87.71
C ASN A 345 -15.82 12.95 -87.57
N ASN A 346 -16.43 11.77 -87.69
CA ASN A 346 -15.90 10.46 -88.07
C ASN A 346 -15.11 9.60 -87.08
N ASN A 347 -15.82 8.56 -86.61
CA ASN A 347 -15.72 7.19 -87.13
C ASN A 347 -14.36 6.49 -87.28
N ASN A 348 -14.43 5.21 -86.87
CA ASN A 348 -13.58 4.11 -87.31
C ASN A 348 -13.25 4.07 -88.82
N SER A 349 -12.11 3.43 -89.09
CA SER A 349 -11.72 2.70 -90.31
C SER A 349 -10.84 3.40 -91.37
N LYS A 350 -9.60 2.90 -91.44
CA LYS A 350 -9.06 2.19 -92.61
C LYS A 350 -8.33 0.95 -92.07
N LYS A 351 -8.62 -0.27 -92.52
CA LYS A 351 -8.20 -0.87 -93.80
C LYS A 351 -6.66 -0.80 -93.94
N ASN A 352 -5.93 -1.90 -94.15
CA ASN A 352 -6.37 -3.16 -94.75
C ASN A 352 -5.36 -4.33 -94.56
N LYS A 353 -5.91 -5.55 -94.39
CA LYS A 353 -5.50 -6.82 -95.03
C LYS A 353 -4.09 -7.42 -94.77
N LYS A 354 -4.13 -8.77 -94.66
CA LYS A 354 -3.10 -9.77 -95.06
C LYS A 354 -1.92 -9.91 -94.07
N LYS A 355 -1.29 -11.10 -93.91
CA LYS A 355 -1.24 -12.25 -94.84
C LYS A 355 -0.95 -13.61 -94.15
N ASN A 356 -1.81 -14.62 -94.42
CA ASN A 356 -1.50 -16.02 -94.76
C ASN A 356 -0.71 -17.02 -93.86
N LYS A 357 -1.22 -18.28 -93.91
CA LYS A 357 -0.56 -19.61 -93.72
C LYS A 357 -0.13 -19.93 -92.27
N LYS A 358 -0.39 -21.12 -91.70
CA LYS A 358 -0.91 -22.44 -92.20
C LYS A 358 -2.22 -22.82 -91.42
N ARG A 359 -2.97 -23.91 -91.67
CA ARG A 359 -2.84 -25.04 -92.62
C ARG A 359 -4.13 -25.31 -93.44
N LYS A 360 -5.07 -26.13 -92.92
CA LYS A 360 -6.22 -26.77 -93.62
C LYS A 360 -7.24 -27.35 -92.60
N GLN A 361 -8.53 -27.66 -92.84
CA GLN A 361 -9.57 -27.35 -93.87
C GLN A 361 -10.98 -27.77 -93.33
N GLN A 362 -12.12 -27.10 -93.61
CA GLN A 362 -13.08 -27.23 -94.76
C GLN A 362 -13.68 -28.65 -95.00
N GLN A 363 -14.94 -28.87 -95.45
CA GLN A 363 -16.22 -28.12 -95.55
C GLN A 363 -17.31 -29.06 -96.17
N LYS A 364 -18.61 -28.67 -96.15
CA LYS A 364 -19.77 -29.21 -96.94
C LYS A 364 -20.35 -30.60 -96.56
N ALA A 365 -21.67 -30.74 -96.83
CA ALA A 365 -22.47 -31.98 -97.00
C ALA A 365 -22.66 -32.86 -95.72
N GLU A 366 -23.65 -33.77 -95.57
CA GLU A 366 -24.86 -34.09 -96.37
C GLU A 366 -25.97 -34.77 -95.51
N SER A 367 -27.09 -35.10 -96.17
CA SER A 367 -28.32 -35.88 -95.85
C SER A 367 -28.46 -36.89 -94.66
N ILE A 368 -29.72 -37.11 -94.26
CA ILE A 368 -30.33 -38.34 -93.65
C ILE A 368 -30.22 -39.54 -94.63
N PRO A 369 -29.74 -40.75 -94.24
CA PRO A 369 -30.56 -41.87 -93.68
C PRO A 369 -29.89 -42.58 -92.47
N ALA A 370 -30.53 -43.40 -91.60
CA ALA A 370 -31.70 -44.30 -91.63
C ALA A 370 -31.43 -45.76 -92.08
N ASP A 371 -32.09 -46.73 -91.41
CA ASP A 371 -32.08 -48.21 -91.65
C ASP A 371 -30.76 -48.98 -91.36
N LYS A 372 -30.74 -50.25 -90.89
CA LYS A 372 -31.76 -51.16 -90.30
C LYS A 372 -31.09 -52.43 -89.69
N VAL A 373 -31.79 -53.16 -88.78
CA VAL A 373 -31.62 -54.61 -88.45
C VAL A 373 -30.27 -54.99 -87.76
N ILE A 374 -30.15 -55.83 -86.72
CA ILE A 374 -30.95 -56.91 -86.07
C ILE A 374 -31.11 -56.52 -84.56
N GLU A 375 -32.28 -56.46 -83.92
CA GLU A 375 -33.10 -57.56 -83.32
C GLU A 375 -32.38 -58.47 -82.29
N PRO A 376 -33.06 -58.99 -81.24
CA PRO A 376 -33.98 -58.28 -80.33
C PRO A 376 -33.77 -58.68 -78.83
N GLU A 377 -34.70 -58.28 -77.95
CA GLU A 377 -35.09 -58.96 -76.70
C GLU A 377 -34.12 -58.94 -75.48
N GLN A 378 -34.54 -58.80 -74.20
CA GLN A 378 -35.89 -58.65 -73.61
C GLN A 378 -35.97 -57.49 -72.60
N ASN A 379 -37.13 -56.84 -72.52
CA ASN A 379 -37.52 -55.99 -71.39
C ASN A 379 -37.88 -56.86 -70.15
N ASP A 380 -38.18 -56.17 -69.03
CA ASP A 380 -38.91 -56.62 -67.81
C ASP A 380 -38.12 -56.50 -66.51
N SER A 381 -36.78 -56.46 -66.53
CA SER A 381 -35.99 -56.29 -65.30
C SER A 381 -35.72 -54.83 -64.89
N GLU A 382 -35.77 -53.87 -65.82
CA GLU A 382 -35.28 -52.50 -65.54
C GLU A 382 -36.35 -51.55 -65.00
N GLU A 383 -37.60 -51.60 -65.47
CA GLU A 383 -38.66 -50.74 -64.92
C GLU A 383 -38.92 -51.00 -63.42
N LEU A 384 -38.82 -52.26 -62.97
CA LEU A 384 -38.95 -52.61 -61.55
C LEU A 384 -37.77 -52.05 -60.73
N LYS A 385 -36.56 -52.03 -61.30
CA LYS A 385 -35.37 -51.42 -60.67
C LYS A 385 -35.44 -49.89 -60.68
N GLU A 386 -35.98 -49.27 -61.73
CA GLU A 386 -36.26 -47.83 -61.76
C GLU A 386 -37.31 -47.44 -60.72
N LEU A 387 -38.43 -48.18 -60.61
CA LEU A 387 -39.42 -47.91 -59.56
C LEU A 387 -38.84 -48.13 -58.17
N GLN A 388 -38.08 -49.20 -57.94
CA GLN A 388 -37.49 -49.49 -56.63
C GLN A 388 -36.40 -48.46 -56.25
N THR A 389 -35.56 -48.02 -57.20
CA THR A 389 -34.59 -46.94 -56.95
C THR A 389 -35.27 -45.58 -56.78
N LYS A 390 -36.37 -45.29 -57.48
CA LYS A 390 -37.20 -44.10 -57.24
C LYS A 390 -37.88 -44.14 -55.88
N TYR A 391 -38.41 -45.29 -55.44
CA TYR A 391 -38.94 -45.46 -54.08
C TYR A 391 -37.85 -45.32 -53.01
N GLU A 392 -36.64 -45.82 -53.24
CA GLU A 392 -35.54 -45.70 -52.28
C GLU A 392 -34.90 -44.29 -52.29
N GLN A 393 -34.94 -43.58 -53.42
CA GLN A 393 -34.63 -42.14 -53.50
C GLN A 393 -35.69 -41.32 -52.76
N LEU A 394 -36.98 -41.55 -53.03
CA LEU A 394 -38.08 -40.85 -52.36
C LEU A 394 -38.13 -41.16 -50.86
N GLY A 395 -37.74 -42.37 -50.45
CA GLY A 395 -37.54 -42.74 -49.04
C GLY A 395 -36.38 -41.98 -48.41
N LYS A 396 -35.25 -41.83 -49.11
CA LYS A 396 -34.10 -41.01 -48.65
C LYS A 396 -34.43 -39.52 -48.63
N GLU A 397 -35.20 -39.01 -49.58
CA GLU A 397 -35.71 -37.64 -49.58
C GLU A 397 -36.72 -37.40 -48.46
N PHE A 398 -37.63 -38.34 -48.20
CA PHE A 398 -38.54 -38.25 -47.06
C PHE A 398 -37.76 -38.31 -45.73
N GLU A 399 -36.72 -39.12 -45.64
CA GLU A 399 -35.90 -39.22 -44.43
C GLU A 399 -34.97 -38.01 -44.23
N THR A 400 -34.46 -37.37 -45.29
CA THR A 400 -33.76 -36.07 -45.18
C THR A 400 -34.73 -34.93 -44.91
N LEU A 401 -35.95 -34.96 -45.44
CA LEU A 401 -36.99 -33.97 -45.15
C LEU A 401 -37.49 -34.10 -43.70
N ASN A 402 -37.62 -35.32 -43.18
CA ASN A 402 -37.99 -35.56 -41.78
C ASN A 402 -36.85 -35.18 -40.81
N LYS A 403 -35.58 -35.39 -41.20
CA LYS A 403 -34.42 -34.84 -40.46
C LYS A 403 -34.41 -33.31 -40.50
N ALA A 404 -34.64 -32.70 -41.66
CA ALA A 404 -34.75 -31.25 -41.80
C ALA A 404 -35.95 -30.67 -41.03
N HIS A 405 -37.05 -31.42 -40.88
CA HIS A 405 -38.21 -31.01 -40.09
C HIS A 405 -37.93 -31.11 -38.58
N ALA A 406 -37.21 -32.15 -38.13
CA ALA A 406 -36.74 -32.25 -36.74
C ALA A 406 -35.69 -31.15 -36.43
N ASP A 407 -34.76 -30.89 -37.34
CA ASP A 407 -33.82 -29.77 -37.24
C ASP A 407 -34.55 -28.41 -37.24
N CYS A 408 -35.66 -28.28 -37.98
CA CYS A 408 -36.48 -27.07 -38.01
C CYS A 408 -37.33 -26.89 -36.74
N GLU A 409 -37.82 -27.98 -36.13
CA GLU A 409 -38.52 -27.97 -34.83
C GLU A 409 -37.55 -27.60 -33.69
N VAL A 410 -36.36 -28.19 -33.68
CA VAL A 410 -35.25 -27.78 -32.80
C VAL A 410 -34.81 -26.34 -33.07
N TRP A 411 -34.83 -25.89 -34.33
CA TRP A 411 -34.56 -24.48 -34.66
C TRP A 411 -35.69 -23.55 -34.24
N ALA A 412 -36.94 -24.00 -34.22
CA ALA A 412 -38.08 -23.24 -33.72
C ALA A 412 -38.00 -23.06 -32.20
N ASP A 413 -37.71 -24.11 -31.43
CA ASP A 413 -37.44 -24.00 -29.98
C ASP A 413 -36.22 -23.11 -29.70
N LYS A 414 -35.17 -23.22 -30.53
CA LYS A 414 -33.98 -22.38 -30.43
C LYS A 414 -34.23 -20.93 -30.84
N PHE A 415 -35.16 -20.68 -31.77
CA PHE A 415 -35.60 -19.34 -32.17
C PHE A 415 -36.52 -18.73 -31.11
N ASN A 416 -37.46 -19.50 -30.55
CA ASN A 416 -38.32 -19.09 -29.44
C ASN A 416 -37.50 -18.73 -28.20
N THR A 417 -36.51 -19.55 -27.82
CA THR A 417 -35.58 -19.21 -26.72
C THR A 417 -34.63 -18.06 -27.08
N LEU A 418 -34.23 -17.90 -28.35
CA LEU A 418 -33.58 -16.65 -28.80
C LEU A 418 -34.51 -15.44 -28.69
N GLN A 419 -35.81 -15.58 -28.94
CA GLN A 419 -36.79 -14.50 -28.89
C GLN A 419 -37.14 -14.14 -27.45
N GLU A 420 -37.28 -15.12 -26.54
CA GLU A 420 -37.42 -14.88 -25.11
C GLU A 420 -36.17 -14.23 -24.51
N THR A 421 -34.97 -14.66 -24.90
CA THR A 421 -33.73 -14.01 -24.48
C THR A 421 -33.51 -12.66 -25.15
N HIS A 422 -33.98 -12.44 -26.38
CA HIS A 422 -33.92 -11.15 -27.06
C HIS A 422 -34.92 -10.15 -26.47
N SER A 423 -36.18 -10.52 -26.23
CA SER A 423 -37.14 -9.67 -25.50
C SER A 423 -36.80 -9.53 -24.00
N SER A 424 -36.01 -10.43 -23.42
CA SER A 424 -35.38 -10.19 -22.12
C SER A 424 -34.23 -9.19 -22.23
N CYS A 425 -33.40 -9.28 -23.27
CA CYS A 425 -32.33 -8.33 -23.57
C CYS A 425 -32.88 -6.93 -23.86
N GLU A 426 -33.97 -6.83 -24.62
CA GLU A 426 -34.72 -5.60 -24.90
C GLU A 426 -35.27 -4.96 -23.62
N LYS A 427 -35.86 -5.75 -22.71
CA LYS A 427 -36.26 -5.29 -21.36
C LYS A 427 -35.06 -4.92 -20.48
N TRP A 428 -33.90 -5.55 -20.69
CA TRP A 428 -32.64 -5.13 -20.06
C TRP A 428 -32.08 -3.85 -20.70
N GLU A 429 -32.31 -3.61 -21.99
CA GLU A 429 -31.88 -2.42 -22.73
C GLU A 429 -32.79 -1.22 -22.45
N GLU A 430 -34.10 -1.41 -22.28
CA GLU A 430 -35.00 -0.41 -21.69
C GLU A 430 -34.60 -0.08 -20.25
N LYS A 431 -34.28 -1.10 -19.44
CA LYS A 431 -33.73 -0.88 -18.09
C LYS A 431 -32.37 -0.21 -18.13
N PHE A 432 -31.52 -0.49 -19.12
CA PHE A 432 -30.21 0.13 -19.26
C PHE A 432 -30.37 1.59 -19.69
N LYS A 433 -31.22 1.90 -20.66
CA LYS A 433 -31.60 3.28 -21.05
C LYS A 433 -32.33 4.02 -19.94
N SER A 434 -33.07 3.33 -19.08
CA SER A 434 -33.64 3.91 -17.86
C SER A 434 -32.58 4.12 -16.77
N LEU A 435 -31.57 3.26 -16.66
CA LEU A 435 -30.43 3.42 -15.75
C LEU A 435 -29.47 4.50 -16.22
N GLU A 436 -29.26 4.63 -17.52
CA GLU A 436 -28.49 5.66 -18.22
C GLU A 436 -29.25 7.00 -18.17
N GLY A 437 -30.57 6.98 -18.34
CA GLY A 437 -31.46 8.12 -18.07
C GLY A 437 -31.68 8.43 -16.58
N ILE A 438 -31.18 7.59 -15.67
CA ILE A 438 -31.01 7.88 -14.24
C ILE A 438 -29.56 8.32 -13.97
N HIS A 439 -28.57 7.77 -14.66
CA HIS A 439 -27.16 8.17 -14.57
C HIS A 439 -26.97 9.59 -15.07
N ALA A 440 -27.45 9.91 -16.28
CA ALA A 440 -27.50 11.25 -16.81
C ALA A 440 -28.27 12.22 -15.90
N LYS A 441 -29.28 11.74 -15.13
CA LYS A 441 -29.93 12.55 -14.08
C LYS A 441 -29.06 12.69 -12.83
N CYS A 442 -28.36 11.65 -12.40
CA CYS A 442 -27.39 11.70 -11.31
C CYS A 442 -26.19 12.58 -11.66
N GLU A 443 -25.78 12.63 -12.92
CA GLU A 443 -24.71 13.45 -13.49
C GLU A 443 -25.19 14.90 -13.69
N ASP A 444 -26.46 15.11 -14.05
CA ASP A 444 -27.16 16.40 -13.94
C ASP A 444 -27.25 16.86 -12.47
N TRP A 445 -27.54 15.96 -11.53
CA TRP A 445 -27.63 16.25 -10.09
C TRP A 445 -26.26 16.44 -9.44
N GLU A 446 -25.22 15.75 -9.93
CA GLU A 446 -23.84 15.94 -9.52
C GLU A 446 -23.27 17.22 -10.12
N SER A 447 -23.61 17.55 -11.37
CA SER A 447 -23.33 18.86 -11.96
C SER A 447 -24.05 19.97 -11.20
N LYS A 448 -25.35 19.79 -10.86
CA LYS A 448 -26.12 20.75 -10.04
C LYS A 448 -25.61 20.83 -8.61
N TYR A 449 -25.13 19.73 -8.03
CA TYR A 449 -24.53 19.71 -6.69
C TYR A 449 -23.14 20.35 -6.71
N ASN A 450 -22.33 20.13 -7.73
CA ASN A 450 -21.03 20.75 -7.90
C ASN A 450 -21.17 22.25 -8.26
N THR A 451 -22.18 22.66 -9.03
CA THR A 451 -22.51 24.10 -9.18
C THR A 451 -23.06 24.69 -7.89
N LEU A 452 -23.97 24.01 -7.16
CA LEU A 452 -24.41 24.46 -5.82
C LEU A 452 -23.26 24.52 -4.80
N LYS A 453 -22.25 23.67 -4.93
CA LYS A 453 -21.06 23.62 -4.09
C LYS A 453 -20.03 24.68 -4.52
N GLU A 454 -19.91 24.98 -5.81
CA GLU A 454 -19.17 26.16 -6.29
C GLU A 454 -19.88 27.46 -5.91
N GLU A 455 -21.20 27.54 -6.02
CA GLU A 455 -22.02 28.67 -5.59
C GLU A 455 -21.95 28.84 -4.06
N SER A 456 -22.00 27.75 -3.30
CA SER A 456 -21.76 27.77 -1.85
C SER A 456 -20.34 28.20 -1.51
N ASN A 457 -19.32 27.80 -2.28
CA ASN A 457 -17.93 28.21 -2.05
C ASN A 457 -17.68 29.66 -2.50
N LYS A 458 -18.36 30.14 -3.55
CA LYS A 458 -18.35 31.53 -4.03
C LYS A 458 -19.15 32.44 -3.09
N ALA A 459 -20.21 31.95 -2.47
CA ALA A 459 -20.95 32.65 -1.39
C ALA A 459 -20.19 32.65 -0.05
N ALA A 460 -19.33 31.65 0.18
CA ALA A 460 -18.45 31.56 1.34
C ALA A 460 -17.10 32.32 1.19
N SER A 461 -16.90 33.03 0.08
CA SER A 461 -15.72 33.88 -0.18
C SER A 461 -16.16 35.35 -0.31
N ASP A 462 -15.92 36.11 0.75
CA ASP A 462 -15.53 37.52 0.76
C ASP A 462 -16.47 38.60 0.16
N ALA A 463 -17.60 38.23 -0.44
CA ALA A 463 -18.60 39.18 -0.92
C ALA A 463 -19.75 39.39 0.08
N SER A 464 -20.55 38.35 0.34
CA SER A 464 -21.79 38.51 1.12
C SER A 464 -21.56 38.64 2.64
N LEU A 465 -20.38 38.30 3.16
CA LEU A 465 -20.09 38.36 4.61
C LEU A 465 -19.69 39.79 5.01
N GLU A 466 -18.82 40.43 4.23
CA GLU A 466 -18.55 41.88 4.31
C GLU A 466 -19.87 42.68 4.18
N ASP A 467 -20.74 42.28 3.26
CA ASP A 467 -22.00 42.98 2.98
C ASP A 467 -23.10 42.71 4.03
N LEU A 468 -23.07 41.55 4.72
CA LEU A 468 -23.93 41.28 5.89
C LEU A 468 -23.39 41.93 7.16
N GLN A 469 -22.06 42.02 7.31
CA GLN A 469 -21.44 42.64 8.48
C GLN A 469 -21.54 44.16 8.41
N ASN A 470 -21.33 44.78 7.25
CA ASN A 470 -21.66 46.19 7.04
C ASN A 470 -23.15 46.48 7.31
N LYS A 471 -24.08 45.60 6.92
CA LYS A 471 -25.50 45.73 7.25
C LYS A 471 -25.81 45.46 8.72
N TYR A 472 -25.04 44.61 9.40
CA TYR A 472 -25.18 44.36 10.84
C TYR A 472 -24.67 45.56 11.65
N ASP A 473 -23.54 46.14 11.25
CA ASP A 473 -22.94 47.34 11.85
C ASP A 473 -23.76 48.60 11.50
N GLU A 474 -24.35 48.70 10.32
CA GLU A 474 -25.34 49.73 9.94
C GLU A 474 -26.62 49.59 10.77
N VAL A 475 -27.15 48.37 10.92
CA VAL A 475 -28.34 48.11 11.75
C VAL A 475 -28.06 48.33 13.24
N ASP A 476 -26.91 47.96 13.80
CA ASP A 476 -26.60 48.26 15.21
C ASP A 476 -26.21 49.74 15.40
N ALA A 477 -25.67 50.42 14.39
CA ALA A 477 -25.54 51.88 14.39
C ALA A 477 -26.91 52.56 14.39
N GLU A 478 -27.86 52.12 13.55
CA GLU A 478 -29.26 52.55 13.61
C GLU A 478 -29.90 52.20 14.95
N LEU A 479 -29.61 51.03 15.53
CA LEU A 479 -30.11 50.62 16.85
C LEU A 479 -29.51 51.50 17.96
N VAL A 480 -28.25 51.93 17.85
CA VAL A 480 -27.60 52.88 18.76
C VAL A 480 -28.17 54.29 18.60
N VAL A 481 -28.45 54.74 17.37
CA VAL A 481 -29.14 56.02 17.10
C VAL A 481 -30.58 55.98 17.62
N ALA A 482 -31.30 54.88 17.42
CA ALA A 482 -32.65 54.66 17.93
C ALA A 482 -32.64 54.58 19.46
N LYS A 483 -31.71 53.86 20.10
CA LYS A 483 -31.51 53.85 21.57
C LYS A 483 -31.16 55.24 22.10
N LYS A 484 -30.42 56.06 21.34
CA LYS A 484 -30.06 57.44 21.72
C LYS A 484 -31.25 58.39 21.59
N SER A 485 -32.04 58.27 20.53
CA SER A 485 -33.29 59.01 20.33
C SER A 485 -34.36 58.60 21.35
N LEU A 486 -34.48 57.30 21.65
CA LEU A 486 -35.35 56.78 22.70
C LEU A 486 -34.93 57.35 24.06
N LYS A 487 -33.64 57.32 24.41
CA LYS A 487 -33.15 57.96 25.65
C LYS A 487 -33.40 59.46 25.70
N GLN A 488 -33.31 60.18 24.58
CA GLN A 488 -33.69 61.60 24.52
C GLN A 488 -35.19 61.78 24.74
N LYS A 489 -36.04 60.89 24.21
CA LYS A 489 -37.48 60.88 24.46
C LYS A 489 -37.83 60.46 25.88
N ASP A 490 -37.07 59.55 26.50
CA ASP A 490 -37.20 59.20 27.92
C ASP A 490 -36.84 60.41 28.80
N THR A 491 -35.76 61.15 28.49
CA THR A 491 -35.44 62.39 29.22
C THR A 491 -36.45 63.51 28.97
N GLU A 492 -36.95 63.69 27.74
CA GLU A 492 -38.06 64.61 27.47
C GLU A 492 -39.34 64.20 28.21
N ILE A 493 -39.59 62.89 28.39
CA ILE A 493 -40.72 62.37 29.16
C ILE A 493 -40.50 62.57 30.67
N GLU A 494 -39.28 62.48 31.18
CA GLU A 494 -38.94 62.84 32.57
C GLU A 494 -39.08 64.35 32.82
N GLU A 495 -38.60 65.20 31.91
CA GLU A 495 -38.80 66.66 31.95
C GLU A 495 -40.29 67.04 31.85
N VAL A 496 -41.06 66.38 30.99
CA VAL A 496 -42.52 66.57 30.89
C VAL A 496 -43.25 66.03 32.12
N LYS A 497 -42.80 64.94 32.77
CA LYS A 497 -43.35 64.46 34.04
C LYS A 497 -43.11 65.45 35.17
N ASP A 498 -41.90 66.00 35.32
CA ASP A 498 -41.62 66.99 36.36
C ASP A 498 -42.34 68.33 36.06
N MET A 499 -42.49 68.76 34.81
CA MET A 499 -43.40 69.88 34.49
C MET A 499 -44.88 69.57 34.79
N LEU A 500 -45.35 68.33 34.58
CA LEU A 500 -46.70 67.91 34.99
C LEU A 500 -46.84 67.83 36.52
N ARG A 501 -45.75 67.61 37.23
CA ARG A 501 -45.68 67.55 38.69
C ARG A 501 -45.70 68.95 39.29
N ASP A 502 -44.99 69.90 38.70
CA ASP A 502 -45.01 71.30 39.13
C ASP A 502 -46.35 71.96 38.80
N VAL A 503 -46.90 71.76 37.59
CA VAL A 503 -48.29 72.16 37.27
C VAL A 503 -49.29 71.43 38.18
N GLY A 504 -49.02 70.19 38.58
CA GLY A 504 -49.81 69.45 39.56
C GLY A 504 -49.77 70.06 40.96
N ASN A 505 -48.61 70.55 41.40
CA ASN A 505 -48.40 71.24 42.67
C ASN A 505 -49.11 72.61 42.66
N GLU A 506 -48.90 73.44 41.63
CA GLU A 506 -49.58 74.72 41.46
C GLU A 506 -51.11 74.57 41.43
N LEU A 507 -51.63 73.52 40.76
CA LEU A 507 -53.06 73.22 40.73
C LEU A 507 -53.62 72.75 42.08
N VAL A 508 -52.79 72.24 42.98
CA VAL A 508 -53.17 71.91 44.37
C VAL A 508 -53.13 73.18 45.24
N GLU A 509 -52.07 73.98 45.18
CA GLU A 509 -51.98 75.23 45.94
C GLU A 509 -53.08 76.22 45.55
N ALA A 510 -53.35 76.39 44.26
CA ALA A 510 -54.45 77.23 43.76
C ALA A 510 -55.84 76.71 44.18
N LYS A 511 -55.98 75.41 44.46
CA LYS A 511 -57.25 74.78 44.86
C LYS A 511 -57.51 74.90 46.36
N ASP A 512 -56.47 74.83 47.19
CA ASP A 512 -56.61 75.02 48.63
C ASP A 512 -56.72 76.51 49.01
N GLN A 513 -56.07 77.43 48.28
CA GLN A 513 -56.31 78.88 48.40
C GLN A 513 -57.75 79.32 48.05
N ILE A 514 -58.52 78.48 47.34
CA ILE A 514 -59.92 78.76 46.93
C ILE A 514 -60.94 78.21 47.96
N LYS A 515 -60.48 77.70 49.12
CA LYS A 515 -61.33 76.95 50.07
C LYS A 515 -61.60 77.59 51.44
N GLU A 516 -61.24 78.86 51.65
CA GLU A 516 -61.56 79.59 52.89
C GLU A 516 -62.55 80.76 52.73
N THR A 517 -63.35 80.99 53.78
CA THR A 517 -64.25 82.15 54.04
C THR A 517 -65.51 82.32 53.17
N SER A 518 -66.50 81.45 53.38
CA SER A 518 -67.90 81.69 52.95
C SER A 518 -68.75 82.47 53.97
N LYS A 519 -69.44 83.53 53.55
CA LYS A 519 -70.70 84.13 54.08
C LYS A 519 -71.15 85.25 53.10
N ALA A 520 -72.38 85.29 52.59
CA ALA A 520 -73.61 85.80 53.22
C ALA A 520 -73.46 87.27 53.73
N GLN A 521 -74.38 88.21 53.47
CA GLN A 521 -75.83 88.07 53.20
C GLN A 521 -76.47 89.37 52.62
N LYS A 522 -77.69 89.24 52.07
CA LYS A 522 -78.73 90.27 51.77
C LYS A 522 -78.75 90.94 50.37
N LEU A 523 -80.00 91.09 49.90
CA LEU A 523 -80.49 91.84 48.74
C LEU A 523 -80.44 93.37 49.05
N ASP A 524 -80.64 94.32 48.12
CA ASP A 524 -81.45 94.25 46.88
C ASP A 524 -80.97 95.23 45.79
N GLU A 525 -80.79 94.73 44.57
CA GLU A 525 -80.71 95.51 43.31
C GLU A 525 -80.99 94.57 42.11
N ASP A 526 -82.00 93.70 42.28
CA ASP A 526 -81.91 92.30 41.84
C ASP A 526 -82.42 92.00 40.42
N SER A 527 -82.13 92.88 39.45
CA SER A 527 -82.62 92.72 38.06
C SER A 527 -81.64 93.06 36.94
N LYS A 528 -80.60 93.88 37.20
CA LYS A 528 -79.49 94.07 36.24
C LYS A 528 -78.33 93.10 36.48
N LYS A 529 -78.00 92.85 37.76
CA LYS A 529 -76.95 91.90 38.16
C LYS A 529 -77.30 90.45 37.80
N GLN A 530 -78.58 90.08 37.73
CA GLN A 530 -78.99 88.73 37.31
C GLN A 530 -78.61 88.42 35.85
N ILE A 531 -78.73 89.38 34.92
CA ILE A 531 -78.33 89.16 33.51
C ILE A 531 -76.81 89.07 33.37
N GLU A 532 -76.04 89.87 34.13
CA GLU A 532 -74.58 89.81 34.09
C GLU A 532 -74.00 88.58 34.82
N MET A 533 -74.65 88.13 35.91
CA MET A 533 -74.35 86.84 36.53
C MET A 533 -74.71 85.69 35.60
N LEU A 534 -75.90 85.69 34.97
CA LEU A 534 -76.27 84.65 34.00
C LEU A 534 -75.29 84.59 32.82
N LYS A 535 -74.80 85.75 32.33
CA LYS A 535 -73.69 85.77 31.36
C LYS A 535 -72.40 85.17 31.94
N ARG A 536 -71.93 85.58 33.13
CA ARG A 536 -70.71 85.00 33.72
C ARG A 536 -70.86 83.51 34.03
N THR A 537 -72.01 83.03 34.49
CA THR A 537 -72.23 81.60 34.71
C THR A 537 -72.34 80.84 33.40
N ASN A 538 -72.94 81.43 32.35
CA ASN A 538 -73.00 80.82 31.03
C ASN A 538 -71.61 80.79 30.36
N GLU A 539 -70.79 81.83 30.50
CA GLU A 539 -69.38 81.84 30.08
C GLU A 539 -68.54 80.82 30.86
N LEU A 540 -68.79 80.67 32.17
CA LEU A 540 -68.09 79.68 33.00
C LEU A 540 -68.54 78.25 32.68
N SER A 541 -69.82 78.02 32.36
CA SER A 541 -70.30 76.72 31.89
C SER A 541 -69.86 76.45 30.46
N GLU A 542 -69.81 77.45 29.58
CA GLU A 542 -69.26 77.29 28.23
C GLU A 542 -67.76 76.97 28.26
N LYS A 543 -66.99 77.58 29.16
CA LYS A 543 -65.59 77.18 29.41
C LYS A 543 -65.54 75.74 29.90
N LYS A 544 -66.24 75.40 30.99
CA LYS A 544 -66.27 74.02 31.51
C LYS A 544 -66.81 72.98 30.51
N ILE A 545 -67.71 73.35 29.61
CA ILE A 545 -68.17 72.47 28.52
C ILE A 545 -67.07 72.31 27.48
N LYS A 546 -66.35 73.38 27.09
CA LYS A 546 -65.18 73.31 26.21
C LYS A 546 -64.04 72.50 26.84
N ASP A 547 -63.80 72.65 28.14
CA ASP A 547 -62.79 71.90 28.90
C ASP A 547 -63.18 70.42 29.04
N ILE A 548 -64.46 70.12 29.30
CA ILE A 548 -64.98 68.75 29.30
C ILE A 548 -64.96 68.15 27.87
N ASP A 549 -65.19 68.94 26.82
CA ASP A 549 -65.11 68.44 25.44
C ASP A 549 -63.66 68.30 24.93
N THR A 550 -62.69 69.06 25.44
CA THR A 550 -61.25 68.77 25.22
C THR A 550 -60.83 67.53 25.98
N GLU A 551 -61.18 67.36 27.26
CA GLU A 551 -60.97 66.10 28.00
C GLU A 551 -61.65 64.92 27.29
N ARG A 552 -62.89 65.09 26.81
CA ARG A 552 -63.66 64.03 26.13
C ARG A 552 -63.11 63.72 24.74
N THR A 553 -62.51 64.67 24.03
CA THR A 553 -61.80 64.39 22.77
C THR A 553 -60.44 63.74 23.01
N ILE A 554 -59.72 64.10 24.07
CA ILE A 554 -58.50 63.42 24.53
C ILE A 554 -58.82 61.97 24.96
N LEU A 555 -59.83 61.76 25.80
CA LEU A 555 -60.26 60.42 26.21
C LEU A 555 -60.78 59.59 25.02
N LYS A 556 -61.52 60.20 24.08
CA LYS A 556 -61.97 59.53 22.86
C LYS A 556 -60.80 59.20 21.92
N ARG A 557 -59.73 59.99 21.91
CA ARG A 557 -58.47 59.69 21.22
C ARG A 557 -57.73 58.54 21.89
N ASN A 558 -57.58 58.58 23.21
CA ASN A 558 -56.93 57.51 23.98
C ASN A 558 -57.70 56.17 23.85
N ILE A 559 -59.04 56.22 23.82
CA ILE A 559 -59.88 55.04 23.51
C ILE A 559 -59.65 54.57 22.07
N SER A 560 -59.58 55.47 21.08
CA SER A 560 -59.21 55.14 19.69
C SER A 560 -57.85 54.42 19.64
N ASP A 561 -56.86 54.95 20.33
CA ASP A 561 -55.48 54.51 20.20
C ASP A 561 -55.26 53.20 20.98
N LEU A 562 -55.92 53.01 22.13
CA LEU A 562 -56.05 51.71 22.81
C LEU A 562 -56.84 50.67 21.98
N THR A 563 -57.85 51.09 21.19
CA THR A 563 -58.52 50.14 20.27
C THR A 563 -57.61 49.72 19.11
N LYS A 564 -56.78 50.62 18.57
CA LYS A 564 -55.77 50.26 17.55
C LYS A 564 -54.72 49.31 18.13
N GLU A 565 -54.19 49.61 19.32
CA GLU A 565 -53.22 48.73 19.99
C GLU A 565 -53.82 47.34 20.27
N LYS A 566 -55.09 47.29 20.69
CA LYS A 566 -55.83 46.02 20.85
C LYS A 566 -56.04 45.28 19.53
N GLU A 567 -56.31 45.97 18.42
CA GLU A 567 -56.41 45.36 17.10
C GLU A 567 -55.04 44.86 16.59
N GLU A 568 -53.97 45.63 16.79
CA GLU A 568 -52.59 45.21 16.50
C GLU A 568 -52.17 44.00 17.32
N LEU A 569 -52.47 43.96 18.62
CA LEU A 569 -52.21 42.81 19.48
C LEU A 569 -53.04 41.60 19.05
N SER A 570 -54.28 41.80 18.60
CA SER A 570 -55.11 40.75 17.98
C SER A 570 -54.51 40.23 16.66
N VAL A 571 -53.94 41.11 15.82
CA VAL A 571 -53.23 40.72 14.59
C VAL A 571 -51.92 39.98 14.90
N LYS A 572 -51.14 40.46 15.87
CA LYS A 572 -49.90 39.81 16.36
C LYS A 572 -50.22 38.43 16.95
N PHE A 573 -51.29 38.31 17.75
CA PHE A 573 -51.77 37.04 18.29
C PHE A 573 -52.23 36.07 17.18
N LYS A 574 -52.96 36.54 16.15
CA LYS A 574 -53.34 35.72 14.99
C LYS A 574 -52.13 35.27 14.16
N LYS A 575 -51.10 36.11 14.01
CA LYS A 575 -49.84 35.72 13.38
C LYS A 575 -49.13 34.61 14.16
N LEU A 576 -48.92 34.81 15.46
CA LEU A 576 -48.33 33.79 16.35
C LEU A 576 -49.16 32.50 16.39
N GLN A 577 -50.49 32.59 16.32
CA GLN A 577 -51.37 31.42 16.23
C GLN A 577 -51.19 30.68 14.91
N ASN A 578 -51.11 31.39 13.78
CA ASN A 578 -50.86 30.80 12.46
C ASN A 578 -49.44 30.18 12.37
N GLU A 579 -48.43 30.87 12.88
CA GLU A 579 -47.04 30.39 12.97
C GLU A 579 -46.97 29.12 13.83
N ASN A 580 -47.67 29.08 14.96
CA ASN A 580 -47.76 27.88 15.80
C ASN A 580 -48.52 26.73 15.10
N THR A 581 -49.55 27.01 14.29
CA THR A 581 -50.18 25.97 13.47
C THR A 581 -49.30 25.48 12.32
N ASN A 582 -48.45 26.35 11.75
CA ASN A 582 -47.46 25.97 10.74
C ASN A 582 -46.39 25.07 11.37
N MET A 583 -45.76 25.50 12.46
CA MET A 583 -44.80 24.68 13.23
C MET A 583 -45.41 23.33 13.67
N MET A 584 -46.70 23.30 14.02
CA MET A 584 -47.45 22.06 14.35
C MET A 584 -47.70 21.17 13.12
N ASN A 585 -47.70 21.70 11.91
CA ASN A 585 -47.74 20.95 10.65
C ASN A 585 -46.35 20.53 10.20
N ASP A 586 -45.36 21.41 10.24
CA ASP A 586 -43.94 21.10 10.00
C ASP A 586 -43.45 19.97 10.91
N LEU A 587 -43.90 19.93 12.16
CA LEU A 587 -43.60 18.85 13.11
C LEU A 587 -44.35 17.52 12.81
N LYS A 588 -45.44 17.55 12.02
CA LYS A 588 -46.07 16.33 11.47
C LYS A 588 -45.34 15.88 10.21
N GLU A 589 -44.99 16.80 9.32
CA GLU A 589 -44.23 16.52 8.09
C GLU A 589 -42.83 16.01 8.42
N TYR A 590 -42.14 16.60 9.39
CA TYR A 590 -40.89 16.06 9.93
C TYR A 590 -41.07 14.65 10.49
N LYS A 591 -42.20 14.33 11.13
CA LYS A 591 -42.49 12.96 11.62
C LYS A 591 -42.77 11.98 10.48
N THR A 592 -43.52 12.37 9.44
CA THR A 592 -43.76 11.49 8.28
C THR A 592 -42.49 11.30 7.46
N ILE A 593 -41.73 12.37 7.19
CA ILE A 593 -40.41 12.32 6.57
C ILE A 593 -39.46 11.44 7.38
N LYS A 594 -39.37 11.59 8.71
CA LYS A 594 -38.55 10.72 9.57
C LYS A 594 -38.99 9.25 9.54
N SER A 595 -40.30 8.98 9.45
CA SER A 595 -40.79 7.61 9.25
C SER A 595 -40.42 7.04 7.87
N ALA A 596 -40.48 7.85 6.82
CA ALA A 596 -40.07 7.47 5.47
C ALA A 596 -38.55 7.30 5.33
N VAL A 597 -37.75 8.12 6.02
CA VAL A 597 -36.28 7.99 6.12
C VAL A 597 -35.93 6.69 6.85
N THR A 598 -36.49 6.42 8.02
CA THR A 598 -36.22 5.16 8.75
C THR A 598 -36.76 3.90 8.06
N GLN A 599 -37.73 4.02 7.14
CA GLN A 599 -38.09 2.96 6.21
C GLN A 599 -37.07 2.82 5.07
N LYS A 600 -36.63 3.94 4.47
CA LYS A 600 -35.59 3.95 3.43
C LYS A 600 -34.26 3.39 3.94
N GLU A 601 -33.80 3.79 5.12
CA GLU A 601 -32.62 3.25 5.81
C GLU A 601 -32.70 1.71 5.95
N LYS A 602 -33.86 1.16 6.31
CA LYS A 602 -34.07 -0.29 6.37
C LYS A 602 -34.04 -0.95 4.99
N THR A 603 -34.58 -0.32 3.96
CA THR A 603 -34.46 -0.83 2.58
C THR A 603 -33.03 -0.71 2.04
N ILE A 604 -32.28 0.33 2.43
CA ILE A 604 -30.87 0.51 2.08
C ILE A 604 -30.05 -0.58 2.75
N LEU A 605 -30.17 -0.79 4.07
CA LEU A 605 -29.50 -1.89 4.77
C LEU A 605 -29.83 -3.27 4.19
N TYR A 606 -31.08 -3.51 3.78
CA TYR A 606 -31.46 -4.74 3.09
C TYR A 606 -30.77 -4.88 1.72
N LEU A 607 -30.78 -3.82 0.90
CA LEU A 607 -30.13 -3.81 -0.41
C LEU A 607 -28.60 -3.87 -0.31
N GLU A 608 -27.97 -3.20 0.64
CA GLU A 608 -26.54 -3.27 0.95
C GLU A 608 -26.15 -4.69 1.35
N ASN A 609 -26.91 -5.33 2.24
CA ASN A 609 -26.65 -6.71 2.63
C ASN A 609 -26.89 -7.71 1.47
N GLN A 610 -27.86 -7.42 0.60
CA GLN A 610 -28.12 -8.22 -0.61
C GLN A 610 -27.01 -8.03 -1.67
N VAL A 611 -26.52 -6.80 -1.89
CA VAL A 611 -25.36 -6.49 -2.72
C VAL A 611 -24.10 -7.13 -2.15
N LYS A 612 -23.94 -7.14 -0.83
CA LYS A 612 -22.85 -7.85 -0.15
C LYS A 612 -22.93 -9.35 -0.42
N GLU A 613 -24.07 -10.00 -0.18
CA GLU A 613 -24.30 -11.41 -0.55
C GLU A 613 -24.00 -11.68 -2.03
N TYR A 614 -24.43 -10.81 -2.96
CA TYR A 614 -24.14 -10.98 -4.38
C TYR A 614 -22.65 -10.79 -4.70
N SER A 615 -21.93 -9.89 -4.04
CA SER A 615 -20.48 -9.72 -4.22
C SER A 615 -19.68 -10.88 -3.61
N GLU A 616 -20.09 -11.43 -2.47
CA GLU A 616 -19.52 -12.64 -1.88
C GLU A 616 -19.76 -13.86 -2.78
N LYS A 617 -20.98 -14.02 -3.31
CA LYS A 617 -21.29 -15.05 -4.32
C LYS A 617 -20.47 -14.84 -5.60
N GLN A 618 -20.36 -13.62 -6.10
CA GLN A 618 -19.56 -13.29 -7.29
C GLN A 618 -18.08 -13.62 -7.07
N ASN A 619 -17.53 -13.33 -5.89
CA ASN A 619 -16.15 -13.64 -5.54
C ASN A 619 -15.93 -15.15 -5.36
N ALA A 620 -16.92 -15.89 -4.81
CA ALA A 620 -16.88 -17.35 -4.77
C ALA A 620 -16.95 -17.99 -6.17
N TRP A 621 -17.75 -17.43 -7.08
CA TRP A 621 -17.78 -17.84 -8.49
C TRP A 621 -16.49 -17.50 -9.23
N LYS A 622 -15.92 -16.30 -9.03
CA LYS A 622 -14.60 -15.92 -9.56
C LYS A 622 -13.49 -16.85 -9.06
N LYS A 623 -13.51 -17.23 -7.78
CA LYS A 623 -12.56 -18.19 -7.24
C LYS A 623 -12.70 -19.56 -7.92
N LYS A 624 -13.92 -20.11 -7.98
CA LYS A 624 -14.19 -21.36 -8.70
C LYS A 624 -13.78 -21.30 -10.18
N LEU A 625 -13.97 -20.15 -10.84
CA LEU A 625 -13.53 -19.95 -12.22
C LEU A 625 -12.00 -19.99 -12.33
N ALA A 626 -11.29 -19.28 -11.46
CA ALA A 626 -9.82 -19.32 -11.40
C ALA A 626 -9.28 -20.72 -11.05
N ASP A 627 -9.91 -21.42 -10.11
CA ASP A 627 -9.58 -22.81 -9.76
C ASP A 627 -9.72 -23.69 -11.03
N ILE A 628 -10.85 -23.61 -11.75
CA ILE A 628 -11.11 -24.32 -13.02
C ILE A 628 -10.16 -23.88 -14.15
N GLU A 629 -9.75 -22.61 -14.22
CA GLU A 629 -8.77 -22.12 -15.21
C GLU A 629 -7.37 -22.68 -14.93
N THR A 630 -6.97 -22.80 -13.66
CA THR A 630 -5.71 -23.47 -13.29
C THR A 630 -5.77 -24.97 -13.54
N GLU A 631 -6.89 -25.64 -13.27
CA GLU A 631 -7.10 -27.05 -13.59
C GLU A 631 -7.07 -27.29 -15.10
N ASN A 632 -7.78 -26.48 -15.90
CA ASN A 632 -7.69 -26.53 -17.36
C ASN A 632 -6.28 -26.24 -17.88
N SER A 633 -5.51 -25.36 -17.24
CA SER A 633 -4.12 -25.10 -17.58
C SER A 633 -3.22 -26.30 -17.28
N GLN A 634 -3.44 -26.98 -16.15
CA GLN A 634 -2.73 -28.21 -15.79
C GLN A 634 -3.11 -29.38 -16.72
N LEU A 635 -4.40 -29.55 -17.03
CA LEU A 635 -4.90 -30.54 -17.99
C LEU A 635 -4.37 -30.29 -19.41
N ASN A 636 -4.36 -29.05 -19.90
CA ASN A 636 -3.76 -28.72 -21.20
C ASN A 636 -2.25 -29.00 -21.22
N ASN A 637 -1.53 -28.69 -20.14
CA ASN A 637 -0.12 -29.07 -20.02
C ASN A 637 0.08 -30.58 -19.99
N ARG A 638 -0.78 -31.34 -19.28
CA ARG A 638 -0.72 -32.82 -19.29
C ARG A 638 -1.09 -33.39 -20.66
N ILE A 639 -2.05 -32.82 -21.38
CA ILE A 639 -2.40 -33.18 -22.76
C ILE A 639 -1.23 -32.87 -23.72
N LEU A 640 -0.52 -31.75 -23.54
CA LEU A 640 0.69 -31.44 -24.32
C LEU A 640 1.84 -32.42 -24.03
N LEU A 641 2.04 -32.82 -22.77
CA LEU A 641 3.00 -33.85 -22.39
C LEU A 641 2.60 -35.20 -22.98
N LEU A 642 1.34 -35.64 -22.81
CA LEU A 642 0.81 -36.88 -23.39
C LEU A 642 0.88 -36.88 -24.93
N LYS A 643 0.68 -35.73 -25.60
CA LYS A 643 0.87 -35.61 -27.06
C LYS A 643 2.35 -35.72 -27.45
N LYS A 644 3.29 -35.19 -26.65
CA LYS A 644 4.74 -35.39 -26.87
C LYS A 644 5.15 -36.85 -26.65
N GLU A 645 4.63 -37.48 -25.59
CA GLU A 645 4.84 -38.91 -25.29
C GLU A 645 4.24 -39.81 -26.38
N ASN A 646 3.01 -39.54 -26.84
CA ASN A 646 2.38 -40.31 -27.91
C ASN A 646 3.08 -40.08 -29.27
N ASN A 647 3.61 -38.88 -29.54
CA ASN A 647 4.44 -38.63 -30.72
C ASN A 647 5.81 -39.34 -30.65
N SER A 648 6.45 -39.42 -29.49
CA SER A 648 7.71 -40.16 -29.34
C SER A 648 7.48 -41.67 -29.39
N LEU A 649 6.38 -42.17 -28.80
CA LEU A 649 5.93 -43.56 -28.94
C LEU A 649 5.60 -43.89 -30.40
N ASN A 650 4.84 -43.05 -31.12
CA ASN A 650 4.57 -43.27 -32.55
C ASN A 650 5.85 -43.22 -33.41
N SER A 651 6.81 -42.34 -33.08
CA SER A 651 8.14 -42.35 -33.72
C SER A 651 8.90 -43.66 -33.45
N ASN A 652 8.81 -44.19 -32.22
CA ASN A 652 9.47 -45.44 -31.85
C ASN A 652 8.73 -46.67 -32.38
N ILE A 653 7.40 -46.65 -32.51
CA ILE A 653 6.59 -47.67 -33.19
C ILE A 653 6.91 -47.65 -34.69
N SER A 654 7.09 -46.48 -35.31
CA SER A 654 7.52 -46.38 -36.70
C SER A 654 8.94 -46.93 -36.92
N LYS A 655 9.90 -46.59 -36.06
CA LYS A 655 11.26 -47.17 -36.07
C LYS A 655 11.25 -48.68 -35.83
N ASN A 656 10.45 -49.15 -34.86
CA ASN A 656 10.32 -50.58 -34.58
C ASN A 656 9.61 -51.30 -35.72
N SER A 657 8.63 -50.67 -36.39
CA SER A 657 7.96 -51.25 -37.56
C SER A 657 8.90 -51.36 -38.76
N THR A 658 9.74 -50.36 -39.03
CA THR A 658 10.75 -50.45 -40.10
C THR A 658 11.89 -51.41 -39.72
N ALA A 659 12.26 -51.51 -38.45
CA ALA A 659 13.16 -52.54 -37.94
C ALA A 659 12.56 -53.95 -38.10
N TYR A 660 11.32 -54.19 -37.66
CA TYR A 660 10.58 -55.45 -37.85
C TYR A 660 10.41 -55.78 -39.33
N GLU A 661 10.09 -54.82 -40.20
CA GLU A 661 10.01 -55.07 -41.64
C GLU A 661 11.38 -55.40 -42.23
N SER A 662 12.46 -54.82 -41.71
CA SER A 662 13.84 -55.20 -42.07
C SER A 662 14.18 -56.61 -41.58
N TYR A 663 13.79 -56.99 -40.35
CA TYR A 663 13.93 -58.34 -39.81
C TYR A 663 13.03 -59.36 -40.50
N VAL A 664 11.86 -59.00 -41.01
CA VAL A 664 11.01 -59.87 -41.84
C VAL A 664 11.64 -60.08 -43.22
N LYS A 665 12.22 -59.04 -43.82
CA LYS A 665 12.98 -59.15 -45.07
C LYS A 665 14.29 -59.93 -44.89
N GLU A 666 14.94 -59.82 -43.73
CA GLU A 666 16.11 -60.62 -43.37
C GLU A 666 15.74 -62.07 -43.07
N ASN A 667 14.67 -62.32 -42.30
CA ASN A 667 14.12 -63.66 -42.07
C ASN A 667 13.64 -64.31 -43.37
N GLY A 668 13.12 -63.55 -44.34
CA GLY A 668 12.82 -64.05 -45.69
C GLY A 668 14.08 -64.53 -46.40
N LYS A 669 15.13 -63.69 -46.45
CA LYS A 669 16.45 -64.06 -47.01
C LYS A 669 17.13 -65.20 -46.24
N LEU A 670 16.93 -65.28 -44.93
CA LEU A 670 17.41 -66.38 -44.09
C LEU A 670 16.61 -67.65 -44.32
N THR A 671 15.31 -67.57 -44.64
CA THR A 671 14.47 -68.72 -45.00
C THR A 671 14.84 -69.24 -46.39
N GLU A 672 15.06 -68.36 -47.36
CA GLU A 672 15.62 -68.69 -48.68
C GLU A 672 17.01 -69.33 -48.53
N ARG A 673 17.89 -68.71 -47.73
CA ARG A 673 19.23 -69.26 -47.42
C ARG A 673 19.16 -70.56 -46.63
N LEU A 674 18.17 -70.76 -45.75
CA LEU A 674 17.93 -72.02 -45.06
C LEU A 674 17.42 -73.09 -46.02
N SER A 675 16.54 -72.76 -46.97
CA SER A 675 16.13 -73.70 -48.03
C SER A 675 17.32 -74.15 -48.87
N ILE A 676 18.15 -73.19 -49.34
CA ILE A 676 19.39 -73.48 -50.10
C ILE A 676 20.42 -74.23 -49.24
N LEU A 677 20.52 -73.92 -47.95
CA LEU A 677 21.43 -74.61 -47.02
C LEU A 677 20.89 -75.99 -46.62
N GLN A 678 19.58 -76.21 -46.62
CA GLN A 678 18.94 -77.49 -46.30
C GLN A 678 18.96 -78.42 -47.52
N GLU A 679 18.78 -77.90 -48.73
CA GLU A 679 19.05 -78.63 -49.98
C GLU A 679 20.53 -79.09 -50.03
N LYS A 680 21.46 -78.19 -49.70
CA LYS A 680 22.88 -78.53 -49.54
C LYS A 680 23.17 -79.44 -48.34
N TYR A 681 22.40 -79.33 -47.25
CA TYR A 681 22.54 -80.17 -46.08
C TYR A 681 22.10 -81.59 -46.37
N ASN A 682 20.98 -81.79 -47.07
CA ASN A 682 20.50 -83.11 -47.49
C ASN A 682 21.54 -83.79 -48.41
N ALA A 683 22.03 -83.07 -49.43
CA ALA A 683 23.09 -83.54 -50.31
C ALA A 683 24.44 -83.77 -49.59
N LEU A 684 24.64 -83.16 -48.42
CA LEU A 684 25.77 -83.42 -47.53
C LEU A 684 25.45 -84.51 -46.50
N GLU A 685 24.18 -84.78 -46.18
CA GLU A 685 23.70 -85.80 -45.23
C GLU A 685 23.80 -87.19 -45.86
N ASP A 686 23.50 -87.31 -47.15
CA ASP A 686 23.85 -88.47 -47.98
C ASP A 686 25.36 -88.77 -47.92
N LEU A 687 26.19 -87.72 -47.94
CA LEU A 687 27.66 -87.83 -47.82
C LEU A 687 28.14 -88.06 -46.38
N LYS A 688 27.34 -87.65 -45.39
CA LYS A 688 27.67 -87.58 -43.96
C LYS A 688 27.00 -88.68 -43.15
N SER A 689 26.16 -89.54 -43.73
CA SER A 689 25.71 -90.76 -43.03
C SER A 689 26.89 -91.62 -42.55
N ASN A 690 28.06 -91.54 -43.22
CA ASN A 690 29.31 -92.20 -42.82
C ASN A 690 30.20 -91.34 -41.89
N SER A 691 29.69 -90.21 -41.42
CA SER A 691 30.34 -89.24 -40.51
C SER A 691 29.39 -88.77 -39.38
N SER A 692 28.11 -89.15 -39.38
CA SER A 692 27.09 -88.55 -38.52
C SER A 692 27.33 -88.90 -37.07
N ASP A 693 27.66 -90.14 -36.73
CA ASP A 693 27.87 -90.58 -35.34
C ASP A 693 28.92 -89.73 -34.60
N GLN A 694 30.00 -89.33 -35.29
CA GLN A 694 31.00 -88.41 -34.75
C GLN A 694 30.46 -86.97 -34.63
N VAL A 695 29.71 -86.51 -35.64
CA VAL A 695 29.07 -85.19 -35.61
C VAL A 695 27.98 -85.11 -34.55
N ASP A 696 27.21 -86.15 -34.29
CA ASP A 696 26.15 -86.17 -33.27
C ASP A 696 26.74 -86.22 -31.85
N SER A 697 27.92 -86.83 -31.66
CA SER A 697 28.70 -86.67 -30.42
C SER A 697 29.18 -85.22 -30.22
N ILE A 698 29.74 -84.58 -31.27
CA ILE A 698 30.18 -83.18 -31.21
C ILE A 698 28.98 -82.24 -31.03
N LYS A 699 27.86 -82.52 -31.68
CA LYS A 699 26.60 -81.76 -31.60
C LYS A 699 26.04 -81.78 -30.18
N ARG A 700 26.04 -82.93 -29.48
CA ARG A 700 25.68 -82.99 -28.06
C ARG A 700 26.58 -82.12 -27.18
N GLN A 701 27.89 -82.09 -27.45
CA GLN A 701 28.82 -81.20 -26.73
C GLN A 701 28.56 -79.72 -27.07
N CYS A 702 28.26 -79.38 -28.33
CA CYS A 702 27.84 -78.05 -28.74
C CYS A 702 26.49 -77.64 -28.14
N GLU A 703 25.54 -78.57 -27.98
CA GLU A 703 24.24 -78.36 -27.34
C GLU A 703 24.41 -78.11 -25.83
N GLU A 704 25.28 -78.87 -25.14
CA GLU A 704 25.64 -78.64 -23.74
C GLU A 704 26.33 -77.27 -23.54
N LEU A 705 27.27 -76.91 -24.43
CA LEU A 705 27.91 -75.59 -24.42
C LEU A 705 26.92 -74.47 -24.74
N ASN A 706 25.94 -74.70 -25.62
CA ASN A 706 24.87 -73.74 -25.94
C ASN A 706 23.87 -73.59 -24.79
N LEU A 707 23.59 -74.65 -24.04
CA LEU A 707 22.82 -74.58 -22.79
C LEU A 707 23.58 -73.76 -21.73
N LYS A 708 24.87 -74.06 -21.49
CA LYS A 708 25.72 -73.26 -20.58
C LYS A 708 25.85 -71.80 -21.02
N LEU A 709 25.92 -71.54 -22.33
CA LEU A 709 25.91 -70.18 -22.88
C LEU A 709 24.56 -69.48 -22.66
N LYS A 710 23.43 -70.18 -22.80
CA LYS A 710 22.09 -69.66 -22.51
C LYS A 710 21.86 -69.43 -21.02
N GLU A 711 22.39 -70.28 -20.15
CA GLU A 711 22.35 -70.11 -18.69
C GLU A 711 23.23 -68.94 -18.24
N SER A 712 24.45 -68.85 -18.77
CA SER A 712 25.31 -67.67 -18.61
C SER A 712 24.60 -66.40 -19.11
N SER A 713 23.98 -66.43 -20.29
CA SER A 713 23.20 -65.30 -20.84
C SER A 713 21.97 -64.96 -19.98
N LYS A 714 21.33 -65.94 -19.34
CA LYS A 714 20.25 -65.71 -18.38
C LYS A 714 20.76 -65.06 -17.09
N LYS A 715 21.92 -65.48 -16.55
CA LYS A 715 22.49 -64.82 -15.36
C LYS A 715 23.07 -63.44 -15.68
N ILE A 716 23.59 -63.23 -16.90
CA ILE A 716 23.92 -61.89 -17.40
C ILE A 716 22.66 -61.02 -17.40
N ARG A 717 21.54 -61.49 -17.96
CA ARG A 717 20.27 -60.75 -17.93
C ARG A 717 19.74 -60.49 -16.52
N SER A 718 19.80 -61.46 -15.60
CA SER A 718 19.39 -61.19 -14.22
C SER A 718 20.32 -60.17 -13.55
N LEU A 719 21.63 -60.18 -13.85
CA LEU A 719 22.55 -59.14 -13.38
C LEU A 719 22.29 -57.78 -14.04
N GLU A 720 21.87 -57.73 -15.30
CA GLU A 720 21.45 -56.51 -16.00
C GLU A 720 20.13 -55.96 -15.40
N GLU A 721 19.18 -56.83 -15.06
CA GLU A 721 17.94 -56.52 -14.35
C GLU A 721 18.23 -56.04 -12.91
N GLU A 722 19.06 -56.77 -12.14
CA GLU A 722 19.55 -56.39 -10.80
C GLU A 722 20.24 -55.01 -10.83
N ILE A 723 21.13 -54.75 -11.81
CA ILE A 723 21.81 -53.45 -11.99
C ILE A 723 20.82 -52.35 -12.38
N ASN A 724 19.84 -52.63 -13.23
CA ASN A 724 18.80 -51.68 -13.62
C ASN A 724 17.92 -51.30 -12.42
N ASP A 725 17.54 -52.27 -11.59
CA ASP A 725 16.77 -52.02 -10.36
C ASP A 725 17.58 -51.23 -9.33
N TYR A 726 18.88 -51.53 -9.14
CA TYR A 726 19.75 -50.68 -8.34
C TYR A 726 19.87 -49.25 -8.91
N SER A 727 19.93 -49.10 -10.24
CA SER A 727 19.94 -47.79 -10.90
C SER A 727 18.64 -47.01 -10.66
N ASN A 728 17.48 -47.69 -10.72
CA ASN A 728 16.17 -47.10 -10.40
C ASN A 728 16.10 -46.68 -8.93
N ILE A 729 16.51 -47.55 -8.00
CA ILE A 729 16.56 -47.26 -6.56
C ILE A 729 17.49 -46.06 -6.28
N ILE A 730 18.65 -45.96 -6.95
CA ILE A 730 19.56 -44.82 -6.81
C ILE A 730 18.92 -43.54 -7.37
N GLN A 731 18.26 -43.59 -8.53
CA GLN A 731 17.53 -42.44 -9.09
C GLN A 731 16.41 -41.96 -8.18
N ASP A 732 15.60 -42.87 -7.62
CA ASP A 732 14.51 -42.51 -6.72
C ASP A 732 15.02 -42.02 -5.37
N LYS A 733 16.10 -42.58 -4.82
CA LYS A 733 16.79 -42.03 -3.64
C LYS A 733 17.44 -40.67 -3.94
N THR A 734 17.86 -40.40 -5.17
CA THR A 734 18.31 -39.08 -5.61
C THR A 734 17.13 -38.10 -5.66
N ARG A 735 15.99 -38.48 -6.24
CA ARG A 735 14.75 -37.68 -6.27
C ARG A 735 14.21 -37.39 -4.86
N GLU A 736 14.25 -38.38 -3.95
CA GLU A 736 13.95 -38.19 -2.52
C GLU A 736 14.94 -37.20 -1.88
N SER A 737 16.24 -37.32 -2.14
CA SER A 737 17.25 -36.39 -1.62
C SER A 737 17.05 -34.97 -2.15
N GLU A 738 16.73 -34.81 -3.44
CA GLU A 738 16.42 -33.52 -4.08
C GLU A 738 15.14 -32.89 -3.53
N THR A 739 14.07 -33.68 -3.35
CA THR A 739 12.82 -33.19 -2.74
C THR A 739 13.00 -32.84 -1.26
N MET A 740 13.75 -33.62 -0.48
CA MET A 740 14.12 -33.27 0.90
C MET A 740 14.99 -32.00 0.95
N ARG A 741 16.00 -31.87 0.08
CA ARG A 741 16.82 -30.65 -0.02
C ARG A 741 16.00 -29.44 -0.40
N ARG A 742 15.04 -29.59 -1.34
CA ARG A 742 14.11 -28.53 -1.71
C ARG A 742 13.20 -28.16 -0.55
N LEU A 743 12.54 -29.11 0.11
CA LEU A 743 11.67 -28.82 1.25
C LEU A 743 12.43 -28.17 2.41
N LEU A 744 13.68 -28.58 2.66
CA LEU A 744 14.56 -27.94 3.62
C LEU A 744 14.90 -26.49 3.20
N ASN A 745 15.22 -26.26 1.92
CA ASN A 745 15.54 -24.94 1.39
C ASN A 745 14.32 -24.01 1.36
N ASP A 746 13.15 -24.52 0.98
CA ASP A 746 11.88 -23.80 0.99
C ASP A 746 11.50 -23.45 2.44
N ALA A 747 11.69 -24.36 3.42
CA ALA A 747 11.51 -24.06 4.84
C ALA A 747 12.54 -23.05 5.40
N LEU A 748 13.81 -23.13 4.99
CA LEU A 748 14.85 -22.17 5.34
C LEU A 748 14.51 -20.77 4.80
N ASN A 749 14.10 -20.69 3.53
CA ASN A 749 13.60 -19.45 2.92
C ASN A 749 12.39 -18.91 3.69
N ASP A 750 11.45 -19.76 4.09
CA ASP A 750 10.29 -19.38 4.91
C ASP A 750 10.72 -18.81 6.27
N THR A 751 11.73 -19.38 6.92
CA THR A 751 12.28 -18.83 8.17
C THR A 751 13.09 -17.55 7.97
N SER A 752 13.80 -17.42 6.84
CA SER A 752 14.52 -16.21 6.44
C SER A 752 13.57 -15.05 6.14
N ASN A 753 12.51 -15.31 5.37
CA ASN A 753 11.44 -14.35 5.08
C ASN A 753 10.76 -13.89 6.36
N LYS A 754 10.38 -14.81 7.26
CA LYS A 754 9.84 -14.46 8.59
C LYS A 754 10.84 -13.66 9.43
N GLY A 755 12.13 -13.97 9.33
CA GLY A 755 13.22 -13.17 9.92
C GLY A 755 13.22 -11.74 9.40
N ASN A 756 13.20 -11.56 8.08
CA ASN A 756 13.14 -10.26 7.40
C ASN A 756 11.84 -9.49 7.71
N ASP A 757 10.70 -10.18 7.82
CA ASP A 757 9.41 -9.59 8.22
C ASP A 757 9.46 -9.10 9.68
N TYR A 758 10.10 -9.85 10.58
CA TYR A 758 10.33 -9.40 11.95
C TYR A 758 11.36 -8.27 12.02
N GLU A 759 12.43 -8.31 11.24
CA GLU A 759 13.47 -7.27 11.23
C GLU A 759 12.94 -5.95 10.66
N THR A 760 12.22 -5.97 9.53
CA THR A 760 11.54 -4.79 8.97
C THR A 760 10.46 -4.25 9.91
N LYS A 761 9.71 -5.11 10.62
CA LYS A 761 8.75 -4.68 11.63
C LYS A 761 9.41 -4.09 12.87
N ILE A 762 10.54 -4.63 13.32
CA ILE A 762 11.38 -4.06 14.38
C ILE A 762 11.92 -2.70 13.94
N GLN A 763 12.41 -2.58 12.69
CA GLN A 763 12.89 -1.32 12.14
C GLN A 763 11.78 -0.27 12.04
N SER A 764 10.59 -0.63 11.57
CA SER A 764 9.41 0.25 11.55
C SER A 764 9.05 0.74 12.96
N VAL A 765 9.01 -0.15 13.96
CA VAL A 765 8.76 0.22 15.37
C VAL A 765 9.89 1.08 15.95
N LEU A 766 11.15 0.87 15.54
CA LEU A 766 12.28 1.74 15.91
C LEU A 766 12.18 3.11 15.24
N GLU A 767 11.73 3.21 14.01
CA GLU A 767 11.51 4.47 13.29
C GLU A 767 10.33 5.25 13.91
N GLU A 768 9.22 4.59 14.23
CA GLU A 768 8.12 5.19 15.00
C GLU A 768 8.58 5.66 16.39
N LYS A 769 9.29 4.82 17.15
CA LYS A 769 9.88 5.19 18.44
C LYS A 769 10.80 6.40 18.30
N ASN A 770 11.67 6.43 17.29
CA ASN A 770 12.57 7.55 17.03
C ASN A 770 11.80 8.82 16.63
N ASN A 771 10.68 8.70 15.89
CA ASN A 771 9.82 9.83 15.54
C ASN A 771 9.09 10.37 16.79
N LEU A 772 8.49 9.50 17.61
CA LEU A 772 7.87 9.86 18.88
C LEU A 772 8.90 10.48 19.85
N GLN A 773 10.13 9.97 19.91
CA GLN A 773 11.21 10.54 20.72
C GLN A 773 11.65 11.92 20.21
N LYS A 774 11.70 12.14 18.89
CA LYS A 774 11.92 13.47 18.29
C LYS A 774 10.78 14.42 18.61
N GLN A 775 9.52 13.99 18.50
CA GLN A 775 8.34 14.79 18.85
C GLN A 775 8.33 15.17 20.34
N LEU A 776 8.64 14.23 21.23
CA LEU A 776 8.76 14.45 22.67
C LEU A 776 9.89 15.43 22.99
N SER A 777 11.06 15.31 22.35
CA SER A 777 12.16 16.27 22.54
C SER A 777 11.83 17.67 21.99
N LEU A 778 11.08 17.75 20.88
CA LEU A 778 10.60 19.00 20.31
C LEU A 778 9.56 19.66 21.23
N GLN A 779 8.64 18.87 21.80
CA GLN A 779 7.66 19.35 22.78
C GLN A 779 8.35 19.84 24.07
N SER A 780 9.31 19.08 24.60
CA SER A 780 10.12 19.49 25.75
C SER A 780 10.92 20.77 25.46
N SER A 781 11.48 20.91 24.25
CA SER A 781 12.14 22.15 23.82
C SER A 781 11.17 23.33 23.77
N LYS A 782 9.98 23.17 23.16
CA LYS A 782 8.93 24.20 23.14
C LYS A 782 8.49 24.60 24.55
N GLN A 783 8.23 23.64 25.44
CA GLN A 783 7.85 23.90 26.83
C GLN A 783 8.98 24.59 27.62
N ASN A 784 10.25 24.26 27.37
CA ASN A 784 11.38 24.97 27.98
C ASN A 784 11.48 26.43 27.48
N VAL A 785 11.23 26.70 26.20
CA VAL A 785 11.18 28.07 25.66
C VAL A 785 9.99 28.84 26.23
N GLU A 786 8.82 28.21 26.33
CA GLU A 786 7.64 28.80 26.97
C GLU A 786 7.89 29.12 28.45
N LEU A 787 8.49 28.19 29.21
CA LEU A 787 8.90 28.40 30.60
C LEU A 787 9.97 29.50 30.74
N GLN A 788 10.92 29.61 29.80
CA GLN A 788 11.89 30.72 29.79
C GLN A 788 11.21 32.06 29.49
N ASN A 789 10.23 32.11 28.59
CA ASN A 789 9.45 33.31 28.30
C ASN A 789 8.56 33.72 29.49
N LEU A 790 7.90 32.75 30.15
CA LEU A 790 7.12 32.98 31.37
C LEU A 790 8.01 33.40 32.54
N THR A 791 9.21 32.82 32.68
CA THR A 791 10.18 33.24 33.71
C THR A 791 10.72 34.64 33.43
N SER A 792 11.01 34.98 32.16
CA SER A 792 11.51 36.30 31.77
C SER A 792 10.46 37.38 31.93
N THR A 793 9.20 37.12 31.55
CA THR A 793 8.07 38.04 31.77
C THR A 793 7.72 38.18 33.24
N ASN A 794 7.76 37.10 34.04
CA ASN A 794 7.59 37.17 35.49
C ASN A 794 8.75 37.95 36.15
N ASN A 795 9.99 37.78 35.71
CA ASN A 795 11.12 38.59 36.16
C ASN A 795 10.94 40.07 35.81
N GLN A 796 10.49 40.39 34.58
CA GLN A 796 10.18 41.76 34.17
C GLN A 796 9.05 42.36 35.01
N LEU A 797 7.95 41.63 35.23
CA LEU A 797 6.87 42.06 36.12
C LEU A 797 7.33 42.27 37.56
N ASN A 798 8.26 41.44 38.07
CA ASN A 798 8.86 41.68 39.39
C ASN A 798 9.77 42.91 39.41
N ILE A 799 10.52 43.20 38.34
CA ILE A 799 11.27 44.45 38.18
C ILE A 799 10.30 45.64 38.18
N ASP A 800 9.20 45.58 37.43
CA ASP A 800 8.22 46.66 37.32
C ASP A 800 7.40 46.85 38.60
N ILE A 801 7.04 45.77 39.32
CA ILE A 801 6.46 45.83 40.67
C ILE A 801 7.44 46.50 41.65
N ASN A 802 8.73 46.20 41.57
CA ASN A 802 9.74 46.85 42.42
C ASN A 802 9.95 48.33 42.03
N ASN A 803 9.93 48.66 40.74
CA ASN A 803 9.97 50.04 40.25
C ASN A 803 8.74 50.84 40.70
N LEU A 804 7.55 50.23 40.67
CA LEU A 804 6.31 50.84 41.18
C LEU A 804 6.36 51.01 42.70
N ARG A 805 6.84 50.02 43.47
CA ARG A 805 7.05 50.14 44.92
C ARG A 805 8.10 51.19 45.28
N LEU A 806 9.12 51.40 44.44
CA LEU A 806 10.08 52.49 44.63
C LEU A 806 9.43 53.86 44.36
N LYS A 807 8.65 53.99 43.28
CA LYS A 807 7.85 55.21 43.02
C LYS A 807 6.82 55.50 44.11
N GLU A 808 6.15 54.47 44.61
CA GLU A 808 5.23 54.54 45.75
C GLU A 808 5.96 55.01 47.01
N LYS A 809 7.17 54.51 47.29
CA LYS A 809 8.00 54.99 48.41
C LYS A 809 8.46 56.44 48.22
N THR A 810 8.85 56.87 47.01
CA THR A 810 9.24 58.27 46.78
C THR A 810 8.04 59.21 46.88
N LEU A 811 6.87 58.82 46.34
CA LEU A 811 5.64 59.59 46.49
C LEU A 811 5.15 59.63 47.94
N ASN A 812 5.27 58.55 48.71
CA ASN A 812 4.97 58.58 50.14
C ASN A 812 5.96 59.44 50.93
N ALA A 813 7.25 59.48 50.55
CA ALA A 813 8.23 60.38 51.14
C ALA A 813 7.93 61.85 50.80
N GLU A 814 7.57 62.16 49.56
CA GLU A 814 7.12 63.48 49.12
C GLU A 814 5.81 63.90 49.83
N ILE A 815 4.85 62.98 49.98
CA ILE A 815 3.63 63.21 50.78
C ILE A 815 3.98 63.43 52.27
N GLU A 816 4.98 62.75 52.82
CA GLU A 816 5.47 63.02 54.17
C GLU A 816 6.18 64.38 54.29
N GLU A 817 6.96 64.78 53.28
CA GLU A 817 7.65 66.07 53.25
C GLU A 817 6.65 67.22 53.07
N LEU A 818 5.66 67.08 52.20
CA LEU A 818 4.52 67.98 52.07
C LEU A 818 3.66 68.00 53.35
N LYS A 819 3.49 66.88 54.06
CA LYS A 819 2.84 66.87 55.39
C LYS A 819 3.66 67.63 56.42
N LYS A 820 4.98 67.40 56.48
CA LYS A 820 5.92 68.09 57.41
C LYS A 820 5.94 69.60 57.12
N SER A 821 5.97 69.98 55.85
CA SER A 821 5.84 71.36 55.37
C SER A 821 4.48 71.96 55.72
N ASN A 822 3.36 71.26 55.50
CA ASN A 822 2.03 71.72 55.88
C ASN A 822 1.89 71.86 57.40
N THR A 823 2.50 70.97 58.21
CA THR A 823 2.57 71.16 59.67
C THR A 823 3.46 72.32 60.08
N SER A 824 4.57 72.60 59.38
CA SER A 824 5.39 73.78 59.70
C SER A 824 4.74 75.08 59.23
N TYR A 825 3.97 75.07 58.14
CA TYR A 825 3.08 76.18 57.77
C TYR A 825 1.99 76.40 58.81
N LYS A 826 1.32 75.36 59.30
CA LYS A 826 0.31 75.49 60.36
C LYS A 826 0.88 76.00 61.68
N LEU A 827 2.04 75.48 62.12
CA LEU A 827 2.75 76.01 63.29
C LEU A 827 3.21 77.46 63.07
N LYS A 828 3.57 77.82 61.83
CA LYS A 828 3.92 79.20 61.46
C LYS A 828 2.70 80.12 61.46
N ASP A 829 1.55 79.67 60.96
CA ASP A 829 0.27 80.37 61.03
C ASP A 829 -0.19 80.51 62.49
N GLU A 830 0.00 79.50 63.34
CA GLU A 830 -0.28 79.59 64.79
C GLU A 830 0.64 80.62 65.46
N ILE A 831 1.95 80.62 65.18
CA ILE A 831 2.90 81.63 65.69
C ILE A 831 2.59 83.03 65.14
N ASP A 832 2.15 83.17 63.89
CA ASP A 832 1.79 84.45 63.29
C ASP A 832 0.43 84.96 63.79
N ASN A 833 -0.48 84.06 64.19
CA ASN A 833 -1.68 84.41 64.96
C ASN A 833 -1.34 84.80 66.41
N GLU A 834 -0.46 84.07 67.12
CA GLU A 834 -0.02 84.43 68.47
C GLU A 834 0.71 85.78 68.50
N THR A 835 1.62 86.02 67.57
CA THR A 835 2.31 87.32 67.46
C THR A 835 1.38 88.43 66.99
N THR A 836 0.35 88.14 66.19
CA THR A 836 -0.73 89.09 65.87
C THR A 836 -1.61 89.38 67.08
N GLU A 837 -1.92 88.37 67.90
CA GLU A 837 -2.61 88.54 69.18
C GLU A 837 -1.79 89.39 70.15
N ASP A 838 -0.50 89.11 70.31
CA ASP A 838 0.39 89.84 71.20
C ASP A 838 0.64 91.27 70.70
N PHE A 839 0.75 91.47 69.38
CA PHE A 839 0.71 92.80 68.78
C PHE A 839 -0.62 93.51 69.07
N ASN A 840 -1.75 92.81 69.06
CA ASN A 840 -3.05 93.38 69.44
C ASN A 840 -3.17 93.65 70.95
N LYS A 841 -2.55 92.84 71.82
CA LYS A 841 -2.44 93.08 73.28
C LYS A 841 -1.56 94.29 73.56
N ILE A 842 -0.43 94.43 72.87
CA ILE A 842 0.46 95.61 72.91
C ILE A 842 -0.26 96.85 72.38
N LYS A 843 -0.96 96.76 71.25
CA LYS A 843 -1.76 97.83 70.65
C LYS A 843 -2.92 98.25 71.56
N LYS A 844 -3.55 97.31 72.27
CA LYS A 844 -4.55 97.60 73.31
C LYS A 844 -3.90 98.32 74.50
N ASN A 845 -2.78 97.82 75.04
CA ASN A 845 -2.05 98.48 76.12
C ASN A 845 -1.59 99.90 75.72
N LEU A 846 -1.14 100.10 74.48
CA LEU A 846 -0.80 101.43 73.94
C LEU A 846 -2.02 102.33 73.81
N LYS A 847 -3.18 101.80 73.40
CA LYS A 847 -4.45 102.55 73.35
C LYS A 847 -4.97 102.90 74.75
N ASP A 848 -4.82 102.00 75.72
CA ASP A 848 -5.19 102.23 77.12
C ASP A 848 -4.21 103.20 77.81
N LEU A 849 -2.93 103.19 77.45
CA LEU A 849 -1.95 104.19 77.86
C LEU A 849 -2.22 105.56 77.24
N LEU A 850 -2.57 105.61 75.95
CA LEU A 850 -2.97 106.84 75.26
C LEU A 850 -4.23 107.43 75.90
N SER A 851 -5.26 106.61 76.15
CA SER A 851 -6.47 107.04 76.86
C SER A 851 -6.18 107.54 78.28
N LYS A 852 -5.16 106.99 78.96
CA LYS A 852 -4.70 107.48 80.27
C LYS A 852 -3.92 108.79 80.16
N SER A 853 -3.13 109.01 79.11
CA SER A 853 -2.51 110.32 78.85
C SER A 853 -3.54 111.36 78.43
N ASP A 854 -4.55 111.00 77.64
CA ASP A 854 -5.63 111.90 77.22
C ASP A 854 -6.50 112.31 78.42
N SER A 855 -6.85 111.36 79.30
CA SER A 855 -7.48 111.66 80.58
C SER A 855 -6.61 112.59 81.42
N LYS A 856 -5.30 112.32 81.53
CA LYS A 856 -4.39 113.18 82.29
C LYS A 856 -4.20 114.57 81.66
N ILE A 857 -4.31 114.70 80.34
CA ILE A 857 -4.34 116.00 79.64
C ILE A 857 -5.64 116.73 79.95
N HIS A 858 -6.78 116.03 80.00
CA HIS A 858 -8.05 116.60 80.42
C HIS A 858 -8.06 117.03 81.89
N ASP A 859 -7.50 116.22 82.78
CA ASP A 859 -7.27 116.58 84.19
C ASP A 859 -6.38 117.82 84.30
N LEU A 860 -5.31 117.91 83.50
CA LEU A 860 -4.44 119.09 83.44
C LEU A 860 -5.14 120.32 82.83
N GLN A 861 -6.07 120.15 81.90
CA GLN A 861 -6.93 121.24 81.39
C GLN A 861 -7.85 121.75 82.50
N ILE A 862 -8.54 120.86 83.22
CA ILE A 862 -9.41 121.23 84.36
C ILE A 862 -8.60 121.94 85.44
N ASN A 863 -7.45 121.40 85.84
CA ASN A 863 -6.55 122.04 86.80
C ASN A 863 -6.03 123.40 86.29
N ASN A 864 -5.80 123.56 84.98
CA ASN A 864 -5.39 124.84 84.39
C ASN A 864 -6.55 125.87 84.35
N ASP A 865 -7.79 125.44 84.11
CA ASP A 865 -8.97 126.29 84.16
C ASP A 865 -9.33 126.69 85.61
N GLU A 866 -9.15 125.78 86.57
CA GLU A 866 -9.20 126.10 88.00
C GLU A 866 -8.09 127.09 88.39
N LEU A 867 -6.84 126.87 87.94
CA LEU A 867 -5.75 127.83 88.15
C LEU A 867 -6.02 129.17 87.47
N MET A 868 -6.66 129.22 86.30
CA MET A 868 -7.08 130.45 85.64
C MET A 868 -8.22 131.15 86.41
N SER A 869 -9.14 130.40 87.00
CA SER A 869 -10.19 130.93 87.89
C SER A 869 -9.58 131.50 89.17
N ILE A 870 -8.69 130.76 89.83
CA ILE A 870 -7.95 131.18 91.02
C ILE A 870 -7.05 132.38 90.72
N ASN A 871 -6.38 132.42 89.55
CA ASN A 871 -5.56 133.54 89.11
C ASN A 871 -6.43 134.77 88.80
N ASN A 872 -7.61 134.61 88.19
CA ASN A 872 -8.58 135.70 88.05
C ASN A 872 -9.06 136.23 89.42
N ASP A 873 -9.32 135.36 90.40
CA ASP A 873 -9.72 135.78 91.75
C ASP A 873 -8.56 136.35 92.58
N LEU A 874 -7.33 135.88 92.36
CA LEU A 874 -6.11 136.51 92.86
C LEU A 874 -5.91 137.89 92.21
N ASN A 875 -6.15 138.05 90.92
CA ASN A 875 -6.10 139.36 90.25
C ASN A 875 -7.20 140.31 90.76
N LYS A 876 -8.42 139.84 91.03
CA LYS A 876 -9.46 140.63 91.72
C LYS A 876 -9.05 141.01 93.15
N LYS A 877 -8.39 140.10 93.89
CA LYS A 877 -7.83 140.37 95.22
C LYS A 877 -6.64 141.33 95.14
N LEU A 878 -5.82 141.26 94.10
CA LEU A 878 -4.64 142.10 93.86
C LEU A 878 -5.06 143.49 93.38
N GLU A 879 -6.13 143.62 92.58
CA GLU A 879 -6.79 144.90 92.29
C GLU A 879 -7.28 145.57 93.58
N ARG A 880 -8.00 144.84 94.44
CA ARG A 880 -8.47 145.34 95.74
C ARG A 880 -7.29 145.73 96.64
N LEU A 881 -6.25 144.88 96.68
CA LEU A 881 -5.05 145.13 97.46
C LEU A 881 -4.26 146.31 96.91
N THR A 882 -4.18 146.52 95.59
CA THR A 882 -3.48 147.65 94.92
C THR A 882 -4.28 148.95 95.05
N LYS A 883 -5.62 148.89 95.07
CA LYS A 883 -6.46 150.04 95.42
C LYS A 883 -6.21 150.46 96.87
N ASN A 884 -6.18 149.50 97.80
CA ASN A 884 -5.75 149.74 99.18
C ASN A 884 -4.28 150.19 99.30
N TYR A 885 -3.36 149.62 98.51
CA TYR A 885 -1.94 149.97 98.52
C TYR A 885 -1.67 151.34 97.90
N ARG A 886 -2.49 151.83 96.97
CA ARG A 886 -2.43 153.24 96.51
C ARG A 886 -2.90 154.21 97.59
N ILE A 887 -3.99 153.88 98.29
CA ILE A 887 -4.49 154.67 99.42
C ILE A 887 -3.43 154.69 100.54
N LEU A 888 -2.85 153.54 100.87
CA LEU A 888 -1.82 153.41 101.90
C LEU A 888 -0.45 153.95 101.45
N SER A 889 -0.10 153.89 100.16
CA SER A 889 1.13 154.50 99.61
C SER A 889 1.07 156.01 99.67
N ASN A 890 -0.10 156.63 99.41
CA ASN A 890 -0.31 158.06 99.67
C ASN A 890 -0.20 158.42 101.17
N GLN A 891 -0.38 157.46 102.08
CA GLN A 891 -0.23 157.63 103.54
C GLN A 891 1.15 157.21 104.07
N LEU A 892 2.00 156.58 103.25
CA LEU A 892 3.32 156.06 103.65
C LEU A 892 4.47 156.80 102.94
N ASN A 893 4.24 157.36 101.75
CA ASN A 893 5.15 158.32 101.10
C ASN A 893 5.42 159.56 101.96
N THR A 894 4.60 159.82 102.98
CA THR A 894 4.77 160.90 103.96
C THR A 894 5.58 160.49 105.20
N LEU A 895 5.97 159.22 105.35
CA LEU A 895 6.46 158.71 106.65
C LEU A 895 7.61 157.68 106.63
N LYS A 896 8.10 157.23 105.47
CA LYS A 896 9.36 156.45 105.42
C LYS A 896 10.12 156.51 104.10
N GLU A 897 11.11 157.41 104.08
CA GLU A 897 12.31 157.25 103.25
C GLU A 897 13.13 156.01 103.70
N ASN A 898 14.15 155.67 102.89
CA ASN A 898 15.29 154.79 103.20
C ASN A 898 15.12 153.24 103.08
N SER A 899 15.49 152.75 101.88
CA SER A 899 16.69 151.90 101.61
C SER A 899 16.63 150.35 101.42
N VAL A 900 16.66 149.91 100.13
CA VAL A 900 17.75 149.12 99.44
C VAL A 900 17.97 147.56 99.62
N THR A 901 17.63 146.77 98.57
CA THR A 901 18.20 145.47 97.98
C THR A 901 18.28 144.11 98.75
N THR A 902 18.66 142.88 98.24
CA THR A 902 18.44 142.02 96.99
C THR A 902 19.15 140.61 97.14
N ARG A 903 18.85 139.56 96.30
CA ARG A 903 19.55 138.21 96.01
C ARG A 903 18.83 136.91 96.54
N GLN A 904 19.02 135.62 96.13
CA GLN A 904 19.65 134.86 94.97
C GLN A 904 19.27 133.32 94.91
N ASP A 905 19.47 132.67 93.72
CA ASP A 905 20.03 131.30 93.41
C ASP A 905 19.41 129.86 93.65
N ARG A 906 19.41 129.04 92.55
CA ARG A 906 20.04 127.66 92.30
C ARG A 906 19.36 126.24 92.40
N SER A 907 19.97 125.25 91.66
CA SER A 907 19.91 123.73 91.66
C SER A 907 18.98 123.00 90.61
N SER A 908 19.03 121.68 90.24
CA SER A 908 20.03 120.58 89.94
C SER A 908 19.29 119.21 89.62
N SER A 909 19.74 118.04 89.06
CA SER A 909 20.86 117.48 88.20
C SER A 909 20.62 115.94 87.88
N VAL A 910 21.58 115.16 87.29
CA VAL A 910 21.68 113.61 87.19
C VAL A 910 20.91 112.88 86.02
N SER A 911 21.16 111.63 85.50
CA SER A 911 22.33 110.80 85.01
C SER A 911 21.87 109.46 84.29
N SER A 912 22.73 108.65 83.61
CA SER A 912 22.38 107.36 82.89
C SER A 912 23.56 106.36 82.53
N GLN A 913 23.27 105.11 82.08
CA GLN A 913 24.06 104.11 81.24
C GLN A 913 24.94 102.91 81.78
N LEU A 914 24.76 101.72 81.12
CA LEU A 914 25.59 100.51 80.74
C LEU A 914 26.73 99.82 81.58
N SER A 915 26.82 98.45 81.56
CA SER A 915 27.97 97.57 81.07
C SER A 915 28.06 96.08 81.59
N ASN A 916 28.80 95.19 80.86
CA ASN A 916 29.43 93.85 81.19
C ASN A 916 28.59 92.61 81.65
N GLY A 917 29.04 91.33 81.59
CA GLY A 917 30.16 90.64 80.87
C GLY A 917 30.64 89.23 81.43
N ASN A 918 31.18 88.36 80.55
CA ASN A 918 32.31 87.36 80.73
C ASN A 918 32.17 85.80 80.97
N SER A 919 33.00 85.01 80.23
CA SER A 919 33.80 83.78 80.61
C SER A 919 33.49 82.28 80.20
N ILE A 920 34.40 81.73 79.34
CA ILE A 920 35.22 80.45 79.42
C ILE A 920 34.69 79.01 79.06
N SER A 921 35.15 78.52 77.89
CA SER A 921 35.76 77.20 77.46
C SER A 921 35.26 75.78 77.85
N THR A 922 35.02 74.88 76.86
CA THR A 922 36.01 73.87 76.33
C THR A 922 35.44 72.83 75.31
N THR A 923 36.32 72.33 74.40
CA THR A 923 36.29 71.03 73.66
C THR A 923 35.59 70.86 72.29
N SER A 924 36.25 70.09 71.41
CA SER A 924 35.79 69.40 70.18
C SER A 924 35.25 70.19 68.96
N LEU A 925 36.20 70.49 68.06
CA LEU A 925 36.05 70.83 66.63
C LEU A 925 35.93 69.54 65.76
N ASN A 926 35.69 69.52 64.43
CA ASN A 926 34.94 70.36 63.46
C ASN A 926 35.17 69.78 62.02
N ILE A 927 34.32 70.19 61.05
CA ILE A 927 34.53 70.36 59.58
C ILE A 927 33.66 69.48 58.63
N SER A 928 33.25 70.11 57.52
CA SER A 928 32.19 69.75 56.56
C SER A 928 32.68 69.07 55.26
N GLU A 929 31.69 68.75 54.39
CA GLU A 929 31.61 68.88 52.91
C GLU A 929 32.75 69.57 52.09
N PRO A 930 32.76 69.48 50.72
CA PRO A 930 32.02 68.60 49.78
C PRO A 930 32.89 68.03 48.61
N GLY A 931 32.29 67.38 47.60
CA GLY A 931 32.80 67.42 46.22
C GLY A 931 33.06 66.08 45.47
N PRO A 932 33.30 66.09 44.13
CA PRO A 932 32.98 64.92 43.28
C PRO A 932 34.03 64.44 42.24
N ARG A 933 33.70 63.31 41.59
CA ARG A 933 34.11 62.78 40.25
C ARG A 933 35.40 61.94 40.05
N SER A 934 35.22 60.98 39.13
CA SER A 934 36.14 60.39 38.13
C SER A 934 37.28 59.39 38.49
N SER A 935 37.12 58.20 37.87
CA SER A 935 38.13 57.40 37.13
C SER A 935 39.43 56.86 37.77
N SER A 936 39.45 55.53 37.90
CA SER A 936 40.48 54.60 37.38
C SER A 936 41.92 54.55 37.93
N SER A 937 42.47 53.33 37.84
CA SER A 937 43.88 52.99 37.63
C SER A 937 44.86 52.90 38.82
N SER A 938 44.94 51.67 39.33
CA SER A 938 46.19 50.87 39.42
C SER A 938 47.28 51.20 40.46
N LYS A 939 47.92 50.11 40.93
CA LYS A 939 49.23 50.02 41.59
C LYS A 939 49.32 50.53 43.04
N ASP A 940 50.10 49.90 43.94
CA ASP A 940 50.83 48.61 43.86
C ASP A 940 51.20 48.14 45.29
N VAL A 941 51.49 46.83 45.48
CA VAL A 941 52.52 46.27 46.42
C VAL A 941 52.34 46.57 47.94
N SER A 942 52.36 45.64 48.91
CA SER A 942 52.97 44.29 49.10
C SER A 942 52.26 43.57 50.27
N THR A 943 52.47 42.30 50.66
CA THR A 943 53.69 41.45 50.73
C THR A 943 53.40 39.93 50.64
N LEU A 944 54.32 39.19 50.02
CA LEU A 944 54.94 37.87 50.38
C LEU A 944 54.08 36.78 51.10
N ARG A 945 54.24 35.47 50.84
CA ARG A 945 55.47 34.72 50.54
C ARG A 945 55.19 33.28 50.02
N GLU A 946 56.05 32.76 49.11
CA GLU A 946 56.26 31.33 48.73
C GLU A 946 55.06 30.51 48.17
N SER A 947 55.16 29.65 47.13
CA SER A 947 56.34 29.15 46.38
C SER A 947 55.98 28.58 44.97
N ASN A 948 56.99 28.50 44.10
CA ASN A 948 57.17 27.64 42.90
C ASN A 948 56.31 27.77 41.61
N SER A 949 56.99 28.26 40.55
CA SER A 949 57.03 27.76 39.15
C SER A 949 55.80 27.78 38.21
N THR A 950 55.56 28.95 37.60
CA THR A 950 55.68 29.25 36.14
C THR A 950 55.22 28.26 35.04
N ASP A 951 54.40 28.82 34.13
CA ASP A 951 54.39 28.67 32.66
C ASP A 951 54.11 27.32 31.97
N SER A 952 52.94 27.21 31.32
CA SER A 952 52.82 27.68 29.92
C SER A 952 51.39 27.57 29.36
N MET A 953 50.90 28.64 28.73
CA MET A 953 49.54 28.73 28.15
C MET A 953 49.55 28.76 26.62
N THR A 954 49.86 27.62 25.98
CA THR A 954 49.80 27.46 24.51
C THR A 954 49.30 26.08 24.02
N GLY A 955 49.23 25.05 24.87
CA GLY A 955 49.01 23.67 24.42
C GLY A 955 47.60 23.31 23.93
N ALA A 956 46.57 24.07 24.28
CA ALA A 956 45.17 23.62 24.17
C ALA A 956 44.59 23.62 22.74
N GLN A 957 44.93 24.61 21.89
CA GLN A 957 44.31 24.72 20.56
C GLN A 957 44.84 23.68 19.57
N SER A 958 46.16 23.46 19.51
CA SER A 958 46.75 22.47 18.58
C SER A 958 46.31 21.03 18.86
N GLN A 959 46.01 20.69 20.12
CA GLN A 959 45.38 19.41 20.48
C GLN A 959 43.99 19.27 19.87
N ASN A 960 43.18 20.34 19.94
CA ASN A 960 41.78 20.33 19.48
C ASN A 960 41.68 20.30 17.95
N GLU A 961 42.56 21.01 17.23
CA GLU A 961 42.66 20.96 15.76
C GLU A 961 43.08 19.58 15.26
N LYS A 962 44.06 18.94 15.92
CA LYS A 962 44.45 17.55 15.62
C LYS A 962 43.31 16.58 15.91
N LEU A 963 42.61 16.75 17.03
CA LEU A 963 41.44 15.93 17.38
C LEU A 963 40.30 16.06 16.36
N ALA A 964 40.05 17.28 15.84
CA ALA A 964 39.08 17.51 14.77
C ALA A 964 39.49 16.82 13.45
N TYR A 965 40.76 16.90 13.06
CA TYR A 965 41.28 16.19 11.89
C TYR A 965 41.16 14.66 12.04
N VAL A 966 41.62 14.10 13.17
CA VAL A 966 41.50 12.68 13.52
C VAL A 966 40.03 12.22 13.46
N LYS A 967 39.11 13.00 14.04
CA LYS A 967 37.67 12.71 14.02
C LYS A 967 37.11 12.66 12.59
N ASN A 968 37.49 13.59 11.73
CA ASN A 968 37.00 13.64 10.34
C ASN A 968 37.56 12.49 9.49
N VAL A 969 38.83 12.13 9.67
CA VAL A 969 39.45 10.97 8.97
C VAL A 969 38.81 9.64 9.41
N LEU A 970 38.58 9.45 10.72
CA LEU A 970 37.86 8.27 11.24
C LEU A 970 36.41 8.20 10.75
N LEU A 971 35.71 9.34 10.72
CA LEU A 971 34.32 9.38 10.25
C LEU A 971 34.23 9.03 8.76
N GLY A 972 35.07 9.62 7.91
CA GLY A 972 35.12 9.32 6.48
C GLY A 972 35.48 7.86 6.16
N PHE A 973 36.35 7.23 6.96
CA PHE A 973 36.65 5.80 6.86
C PHE A 973 35.47 4.90 7.25
N LEU A 974 34.70 5.29 8.28
CA LEU A 974 33.48 4.55 8.66
C LEU A 974 32.38 4.71 7.60
N GLU A 975 32.22 5.90 7.04
CA GLU A 975 31.19 6.27 6.05
C GLU A 975 31.46 5.69 4.65
N HIS A 976 32.65 5.93 4.07
CA HIS A 976 32.98 5.51 2.71
C HIS A 976 33.64 4.12 2.65
N LYS A 977 32.80 3.08 2.73
CA LYS A 977 33.21 1.66 2.76
C LYS A 977 34.23 1.26 1.69
N GLU A 978 34.10 1.77 0.47
CA GLU A 978 34.96 1.44 -0.67
C GLU A 978 36.37 2.07 -0.56
N GLN A 979 36.50 3.22 0.10
CA GLN A 979 37.76 3.94 0.24
C GLN A 979 38.60 3.48 1.44
N ARG A 980 38.05 2.60 2.29
CA ARG A 980 38.71 2.08 3.51
C ARG A 980 40.11 1.54 3.24
N ASN A 981 40.30 0.79 2.17
CA ASN A 981 41.61 0.20 1.82
C ASN A 981 42.68 1.26 1.46
N GLN A 982 42.28 2.46 1.04
CA GLN A 982 43.20 3.57 0.75
C GLN A 982 43.48 4.44 1.99
N LEU A 983 42.51 4.53 2.91
CA LEU A 983 42.61 5.28 4.16
C LEU A 983 43.24 4.47 5.31
N LEU A 984 43.25 3.13 5.23
CA LEU A 984 43.79 2.23 6.25
C LEU A 984 45.25 2.57 6.65
N PRO A 985 46.21 2.81 5.71
CA PRO A 985 47.59 3.13 6.10
C PRO A 985 47.70 4.48 6.81
N VAL A 986 46.88 5.46 6.42
CA VAL A 986 46.80 6.78 7.07
C VAL A 986 46.29 6.63 8.50
N ILE A 987 45.28 5.78 8.73
CA ILE A 987 44.74 5.48 10.05
C ILE A 987 45.73 4.69 10.91
N SER A 988 46.42 3.68 10.34
CA SER A 988 47.47 2.94 11.04
C SER A 988 48.63 3.83 11.49
N MET A 989 49.01 4.82 10.66
CA MET A 989 50.04 5.81 10.97
C MET A 989 49.56 6.88 11.97
N LEU A 990 48.28 7.28 11.92
CA LEU A 990 47.69 8.32 12.79
C LEU A 990 47.36 7.80 14.20
N LEU A 991 47.03 6.52 14.33
CA LEU A 991 46.73 5.83 15.60
C LEU A 991 47.86 4.91 16.09
N GLN A 992 48.96 4.81 15.34
CA GLN A 992 50.15 4.01 15.67
C GLN A 992 49.83 2.52 15.92
N LEU A 993 49.00 1.94 15.05
CA LEU A 993 48.61 0.53 15.12
C LEU A 993 49.74 -0.36 14.60
N ASP A 994 50.07 -1.41 15.37
CA ASP A 994 50.96 -2.50 14.93
C ASP A 994 50.27 -3.35 13.85
N SER A 995 51.05 -4.00 12.98
CA SER A 995 50.53 -4.82 11.86
C SER A 995 49.63 -5.99 12.30
N ASN A 996 49.67 -6.41 13.57
CA ASN A 996 48.71 -7.38 14.12
C ASN A 996 47.35 -6.73 14.44
N ASP A 997 47.33 -5.49 14.92
CA ASP A 997 46.09 -4.78 15.24
C ASP A 997 45.48 -4.14 13.98
N GLU A 998 46.28 -3.77 12.98
CA GLU A 998 45.80 -3.50 11.60
C GLU A 998 45.06 -4.72 11.04
N LYS A 999 45.64 -5.93 11.13
CA LYS A 999 44.99 -7.17 10.70
C LYS A 999 43.71 -7.48 11.48
N ARG A 1000 43.70 -7.26 12.79
CA ARG A 1000 42.49 -7.41 13.62
C ARG A 1000 41.40 -6.41 13.22
N LEU A 1001 41.76 -5.15 12.97
CA LEU A 1001 40.84 -4.12 12.50
C LEU A 1001 40.24 -4.50 11.14
N VAL A 1002 41.06 -4.97 10.19
CA VAL A 1002 40.59 -5.45 8.88
C VAL A 1002 39.71 -6.71 9.00
N MET A 1003 40.06 -7.65 9.88
CA MET A 1003 39.25 -8.84 10.15
C MET A 1003 37.93 -8.55 10.89
N ALA A 1004 37.85 -7.45 11.64
CA ALA A 1004 36.62 -6.99 12.30
C ALA A 1004 35.74 -6.09 11.41
N LEU A 1005 36.24 -5.72 10.21
CA LEU A 1005 35.55 -4.88 9.23
C LEU A 1005 35.15 -5.63 7.95
N ARG A 1006 35.31 -6.97 7.94
CA ARG A 1006 35.09 -7.86 6.79
C ARG A 1006 34.03 -8.92 7.10
#